data_AF-A0A2M7ECR4-F1
#
_entry.id   AF-A0A2M7ECR4-F1
#
_cell.length_a   1.000
_cell.length_b   1.000
_cell.length_c   1.000
_cell.angle_alpha   90.00
_cell.angle_beta   90.00
_cell.angle_gamma   90.00
#
_symmetry.space_group_name_H-M   'P 1'
#
loop_
_entity.id
_entity.type
_entity.pdbx_description
1 polymer ?
#
loop_
_entity_poly.entity_id
_entity_poly.type
_entity_poly.pdbx_seq_one_letter_code
_entity_poly.pdbx_strand_id
1 'polypeptide(L)'
;TQIANRLNTDPLYKELNGKTINLHTRLKGKLKKRGKGENVYYEFIEDEKEISDEDLKELRKLSRELDSNKSPYLCIVSVLMLREGWDVRNVTTIVPLRPYSSKANILPEQTLGRGLRRMTLPGQAAEVVTVVEHKAFVSLYKEQLSQEGLPIEVVDVDKVPKTTVTIYPDKTKDLEKLDIVIPPLSAGFKRTPKLKGITIEDIKKSFSRFSPLPLGEVRKTEIDYEGRHLFTNEIVEKMKVQLPLLESGIGAISFFREELERQTSLRGTHPVLAPLIQTFLEEVLFGQTVSVFDDKLVSRLSDSDVREHVRATFVPLIFKKTTTIEDRIKQEEPVSVCTWKPFQVTHSENRPALPAENTPFNLVPCNREFEVAMATFLNRAPDIQSFCKNAGPQALKIDFQSGAQRFSFYTPDFIVKKKDGNYLLVETKGREDLDVPLKAMAAVSWCKAASSKTGKWEYLYVPQAVFSGFSSNKTEDLVRTCAPSLAELLTEKVKPQLALPLGEYVAGKITGIEEFVSAIQLEKLPSRYKKAIEQAVALFQFFEKKEEVSFAPVFTSLLGPLDESAKGLISDLLLPLMPGAPTEQKDFFEPYYATLKKGDIDWLKKYANNLRRTLIFKNGLWPSGLLLFCLEYSRTSKYNVSGVFDAIKQSFSKFNETDLYDTVKAMTDFRNTYVAHQDKELTDIKTAKEGLVHWVQGLHKVYFAHH
;
A
#
# COMPACT_ATOMS: atom_id res chain seq x y z
N THR A 1 -40.72 -14.76 13.63
CA THR A 1 -41.66 -15.64 12.93
C THR A 1 -42.30 -14.92 11.76
N GLN A 2 -43.21 -13.94 11.96
CA GLN A 2 -43.88 -13.23 10.85
C GLN A 2 -42.94 -12.54 9.84
N ILE A 3 -41.87 -11.88 10.30
CA ILE A 3 -40.91 -11.20 9.42
C ILE A 3 -40.11 -12.20 8.56
N ALA A 4 -39.57 -13.26 9.18
CA ALA A 4 -38.85 -14.30 8.46
C ALA A 4 -39.74 -15.02 7.43
N ASN A 5 -41.00 -15.30 7.80
CA ASN A 5 -41.97 -15.92 6.88
C ASN A 5 -42.28 -15.00 5.71
N ARG A 6 -42.44 -13.69 5.93
CA ARG A 6 -42.64 -12.73 4.84
C ARG A 6 -41.41 -12.65 3.92
N LEU A 7 -40.20 -12.57 4.47
CA LEU A 7 -38.95 -12.56 3.69
C LEU A 7 -38.72 -13.86 2.91
N ASN A 8 -39.35 -14.96 3.33
CA ASN A 8 -39.22 -16.26 2.67
C ASN A 8 -40.28 -16.51 1.58
N THR A 9 -41.40 -15.80 1.58
CA THR A 9 -42.56 -16.12 0.71
C THR A 9 -43.04 -14.97 -0.19
N ASP A 10 -42.81 -13.72 0.20
CA ASP A 10 -43.31 -12.55 -0.51
C ASP A 10 -42.51 -12.35 -1.83
N PRO A 11 -43.18 -12.21 -2.99
CA PRO A 11 -42.52 -11.95 -4.27
C PRO A 11 -41.61 -10.72 -4.26
N LEU A 12 -41.88 -9.73 -3.40
CA LEU A 12 -41.04 -8.54 -3.24
C LEU A 12 -39.61 -8.89 -2.79
N TYR A 13 -39.44 -9.99 -2.04
CA TYR A 13 -38.16 -10.43 -1.50
C TYR A 13 -37.64 -11.71 -2.18
N LYS A 14 -37.89 -11.85 -3.49
CA LYS A 14 -37.54 -13.05 -4.27
C LYS A 14 -36.12 -13.58 -4.04
N GLU A 15 -35.14 -12.71 -3.81
CA GLU A 15 -33.74 -13.10 -3.57
C GLU A 15 -33.51 -13.79 -2.21
N LEU A 16 -34.36 -13.48 -1.22
CA LEU A 16 -34.33 -13.98 0.16
C LEU A 16 -35.28 -15.17 0.38
N ASN A 17 -36.13 -15.49 -0.60
CA ASN A 17 -37.09 -16.58 -0.51
C ASN A 17 -36.41 -17.93 -0.22
N GLY A 18 -36.78 -18.55 0.91
CA GLY A 18 -36.19 -19.80 1.40
C GLY A 18 -34.76 -19.67 1.94
N LYS A 19 -34.23 -18.44 2.06
CA LYS A 19 -32.85 -18.14 2.52
C LYS A 19 -32.83 -17.28 3.80
N THR A 20 -33.97 -17.15 4.47
CA THR A 20 -34.07 -16.41 5.73
C THR A 20 -34.33 -17.36 6.90
N ILE A 21 -33.53 -17.26 7.95
CA ILE A 21 -33.70 -18.04 9.19
C ILE A 21 -34.03 -17.13 10.38
N ASN A 22 -34.85 -17.65 11.30
CA ASN A 22 -35.18 -17.01 12.56
C ASN A 22 -34.48 -17.75 13.71
N LEU A 23 -33.68 -17.06 14.53
CA LEU A 23 -32.87 -17.68 15.61
C LEU A 23 -33.29 -17.17 17.00
N HIS A 24 -34.45 -17.65 17.47
CA HIS A 24 -35.04 -17.23 18.74
C HIS A 24 -35.08 -18.37 19.79
N THR A 25 -34.96 -18.04 21.07
CA THR A 25 -35.04 -19.02 22.20
C THR A 25 -36.43 -19.65 22.42
N ARG A 26 -37.43 -19.28 21.62
CA ARG A 26 -38.81 -19.81 21.70
C ARG A 26 -39.24 -20.42 20.35
N LEU A 27 -38.28 -20.90 19.57
CA LEU A 27 -38.55 -21.54 18.30
C LEU A 27 -39.29 -22.87 18.54
N LYS A 28 -40.30 -23.13 17.73
CA LYS A 28 -41.04 -24.40 17.66
C LYS A 28 -40.85 -24.93 16.24
N GLY A 29 -40.40 -26.17 16.09
CA GLY A 29 -39.93 -26.68 14.80
C GLY A 29 -39.01 -27.89 14.88
N LYS A 30 -38.51 -28.31 13.72
CA LYS A 30 -37.57 -29.42 13.54
C LYS A 30 -36.57 -29.13 12.44
N LEU A 31 -35.36 -29.69 12.52
CA LEU A 31 -34.38 -29.58 11.45
C LEU A 31 -34.55 -30.74 10.46
N LYS A 32 -34.79 -30.40 9.20
CA LYS A 32 -34.90 -31.39 8.13
C LYS A 32 -33.61 -31.41 7.31
N LYS A 33 -33.01 -32.60 7.20
CA LYS A 33 -31.88 -32.85 6.31
C LYS A 33 -32.35 -32.77 4.85
N ARG A 34 -31.74 -31.89 4.06
CA ARG A 34 -31.97 -31.71 2.62
C ARG A 34 -30.68 -31.99 1.85
N GLY A 35 -30.79 -32.51 0.63
CA GLY A 35 -29.66 -32.84 -0.25
C GLY A 35 -29.24 -34.32 -0.26
N LYS A 36 -28.30 -34.67 -1.15
CA LYS A 36 -27.68 -36.00 -1.29
C LYS A 36 -26.15 -35.83 -1.40
N GLY A 37 -25.36 -36.76 -0.85
CA GLY A 37 -23.90 -36.75 -0.96
C GLY A 37 -23.23 -35.58 -0.23
N GLU A 38 -22.31 -34.87 -0.90
CA GLU A 38 -21.52 -33.76 -0.33
C GLU A 38 -22.27 -32.42 -0.18
N ASN A 39 -23.51 -32.34 -0.70
CA ASN A 39 -24.38 -31.14 -0.68
C ASN A 39 -25.51 -31.25 0.35
N VAL A 40 -25.30 -32.03 1.42
CA VAL A 40 -26.23 -32.11 2.53
C VAL A 40 -26.21 -30.81 3.33
N TYR A 41 -27.39 -30.23 3.54
CA TYR A 41 -27.58 -29.09 4.45
C TYR A 41 -28.83 -29.30 5.31
N TYR A 42 -28.89 -28.59 6.44
CA TYR A 42 -30.00 -28.65 7.37
C TYR A 42 -30.89 -27.42 7.21
N GLU A 43 -32.17 -27.66 6.95
CA GLU A 43 -33.21 -26.65 6.81
C GLU A 43 -34.07 -26.64 8.07
N PHE A 44 -34.22 -25.48 8.71
CA PHE A 44 -35.13 -25.35 9.85
C PHE A 44 -36.56 -25.18 9.35
N ILE A 45 -37.47 -26.04 9.83
CA ILE A 45 -38.91 -25.98 9.50
C ILE A 45 -39.68 -25.64 10.78
N GLU A 46 -40.40 -24.51 10.77
CA GLU A 46 -41.31 -24.14 11.85
C GLU A 46 -42.47 -25.17 11.95
N ASP A 47 -42.76 -25.63 13.17
CA ASP A 47 -43.81 -26.61 13.52
C ASP A 47 -44.47 -26.15 14.85
N GLU A 48 -45.62 -26.68 15.22
CA GLU A 48 -46.32 -26.30 16.47
C GLU A 48 -45.70 -26.96 17.73
N LYS A 49 -44.83 -27.95 17.53
CA LYS A 49 -44.15 -28.73 18.56
C LYS A 49 -42.87 -28.05 19.07
N GLU A 50 -42.57 -28.23 20.35
CA GLU A 50 -41.30 -27.78 20.94
C GLU A 50 -40.12 -28.51 20.29
N ILE A 51 -39.01 -27.80 20.14
CA ILE A 51 -37.77 -28.35 19.57
C ILE A 51 -37.20 -29.41 20.52
N SER A 52 -36.82 -30.56 19.98
CA SER A 52 -36.17 -31.63 20.75
C SER A 52 -34.74 -31.26 21.16
N ASP A 53 -34.18 -31.91 22.19
CA ASP A 53 -32.78 -31.69 22.58
C ASP A 53 -31.77 -32.02 21.46
N GLU A 54 -32.12 -32.96 20.59
CA GLU A 54 -31.32 -33.33 19.41
C GLU A 54 -31.38 -32.25 18.32
N ASP A 55 -32.57 -31.72 18.03
CA ASP A 55 -32.75 -30.58 17.12
C ASP A 55 -32.10 -29.30 17.67
N LEU A 56 -32.09 -29.08 18.99
CA LEU A 56 -31.36 -27.96 19.61
C LEU A 56 -29.85 -28.07 19.39
N LYS A 57 -29.29 -29.28 19.47
CA LYS A 57 -27.87 -29.55 19.21
C LYS A 57 -27.51 -29.30 17.75
N GLU A 58 -28.36 -29.73 16.82
CA GLU A 58 -28.17 -29.47 15.39
C GLU A 58 -28.39 -27.99 15.03
N LEU A 59 -29.29 -27.27 15.72
CA LEU A 59 -29.48 -25.83 15.55
C LEU A 59 -28.23 -25.05 15.99
N ARG A 60 -27.58 -25.49 17.08
CA ARG A 60 -26.28 -24.95 17.53
C ARG A 60 -25.18 -25.21 16.50
N LYS A 61 -25.16 -26.39 15.88
CA LYS A 61 -24.22 -26.72 14.81
C LYS A 61 -24.46 -25.85 13.58
N LEU A 62 -25.72 -25.71 13.15
CA LEU A 62 -26.12 -24.84 12.06
C LEU A 62 -25.67 -23.40 12.30
N SER A 63 -25.87 -22.87 13.52
CA SER A 63 -25.46 -21.53 13.93
C SER A 63 -23.94 -21.28 13.77
N ARG A 64 -23.10 -22.30 14.00
CA ARG A 64 -21.64 -22.23 13.78
C ARG A 64 -21.25 -22.37 12.30
N GLU A 65 -22.06 -23.08 11.53
CA GLU A 65 -21.82 -23.34 10.11
C GLU A 65 -22.41 -22.26 9.18
N LEU A 66 -23.10 -21.26 9.73
CA LEU A 66 -23.70 -20.15 8.96
C LEU A 66 -22.68 -19.36 8.12
N ASP A 67 -21.43 -19.26 8.59
CA ASP A 67 -20.32 -18.61 7.88
C ASP A 67 -19.76 -19.45 6.73
N SER A 68 -20.17 -20.72 6.59
CA SER A 68 -19.69 -21.60 5.54
C SER A 68 -20.26 -21.21 4.17
N ASN A 69 -19.45 -21.34 3.13
CA ASN A 69 -19.89 -21.16 1.73
C ASN A 69 -20.99 -22.14 1.30
N LYS A 70 -21.30 -23.16 2.10
CA LYS A 70 -22.40 -24.12 1.88
C LYS A 70 -23.72 -23.71 2.56
N SER A 71 -23.70 -22.65 3.39
CA SER A 71 -24.91 -22.17 4.07
C SER A 71 -25.91 -21.64 3.05
N PRO A 72 -27.19 -22.08 3.08
CA PRO A 72 -28.21 -21.56 2.17
C PRO A 72 -28.78 -20.21 2.64
N TYR A 73 -28.45 -19.77 3.86
CA TYR A 73 -29.06 -18.60 4.48
C TYR A 73 -28.28 -17.32 4.18
N LEU A 74 -29.01 -16.28 3.77
CA LEU A 74 -28.50 -14.93 3.49
C LEU A 74 -28.99 -13.90 4.49
N CYS A 75 -30.11 -14.17 5.18
CA CYS A 75 -30.73 -13.26 6.14
C CYS A 75 -31.05 -13.98 7.45
N ILE A 76 -30.80 -13.30 8.56
CA ILE A 76 -31.10 -13.78 9.91
C ILE A 76 -32.00 -12.77 10.59
N VAL A 77 -33.17 -13.22 11.04
CA VAL A 77 -34.15 -12.38 11.73
C VAL A 77 -34.17 -12.76 13.20
N SER A 78 -33.78 -11.81 14.07
CA SER A 78 -33.75 -11.95 15.53
C SER A 78 -32.77 -13.01 16.03
N VAL A 79 -31.76 -12.59 16.80
CA VAL A 79 -30.85 -13.49 17.55
C VAL A 79 -31.10 -13.28 19.03
N LEU A 80 -31.98 -14.09 19.62
CA LEU A 80 -32.25 -14.05 21.07
C LEU A 80 -31.60 -15.19 21.85
N MET A 81 -30.73 -15.97 21.19
CA MET A 81 -29.82 -16.93 21.85
C MET A 81 -28.61 -16.22 22.50
N LEU A 82 -28.79 -15.02 23.03
CA LEU A 82 -27.73 -14.10 23.51
C LEU A 82 -26.90 -14.62 24.71
N ARG A 83 -27.23 -15.80 25.25
CA ARG A 83 -26.41 -16.47 26.27
C ARG A 83 -25.33 -17.38 25.69
N GLU A 84 -25.43 -17.79 24.43
CA GLU A 84 -24.42 -18.64 23.76
C GLU A 84 -23.91 -17.93 22.51
N GLY A 85 -22.61 -17.69 22.46
CA GLY A 85 -21.96 -16.89 21.43
C GLY A 85 -22.27 -17.38 20.01
N TRP A 86 -23.01 -16.56 19.27
CA TRP A 86 -23.09 -16.63 17.81
C TRP A 86 -21.84 -15.97 17.21
N ASP A 87 -20.98 -16.77 16.58
CA ASP A 87 -19.65 -16.37 16.10
C ASP A 87 -19.59 -16.38 14.57
N VAL A 88 -20.27 -15.42 13.95
CA VAL A 88 -20.28 -15.21 12.49
C VAL A 88 -19.48 -13.96 12.15
N ARG A 89 -18.72 -14.01 11.06
CA ARG A 89 -17.84 -12.93 10.57
C ARG A 89 -18.40 -12.21 9.35
N ASN A 90 -19.29 -12.83 8.59
CA ASN A 90 -19.78 -12.30 7.32
C ASN A 90 -21.01 -11.36 7.43
N VAL A 91 -21.17 -10.67 8.56
CA VAL A 91 -22.31 -9.76 8.79
C VAL A 91 -22.04 -8.41 8.13
N THR A 92 -22.67 -8.15 6.98
CA THR A 92 -22.48 -6.91 6.20
C THR A 92 -23.56 -5.87 6.42
N THR A 93 -24.77 -6.28 6.83
CA THR A 93 -25.92 -5.37 6.98
C THR A 93 -26.65 -5.66 8.29
N ILE A 94 -26.92 -4.60 9.05
CA ILE A 94 -27.64 -4.64 10.33
C ILE A 94 -28.91 -3.79 10.20
N VAL A 95 -30.07 -4.43 10.40
CA VAL A 95 -31.37 -3.75 10.36
C VAL A 95 -31.99 -3.79 11.77
N PRO A 96 -31.86 -2.70 12.55
CA PRO A 96 -32.48 -2.58 13.87
C PRO A 96 -34.01 -2.41 13.76
N LEU A 97 -34.76 -3.47 14.08
CA LEU A 97 -36.24 -3.46 14.00
C LEU A 97 -36.95 -3.22 15.34
N ARG A 98 -36.22 -3.22 16.45
CA ARG A 98 -36.77 -3.01 17.80
C ARG A 98 -36.20 -1.74 18.43
N PRO A 99 -36.99 -1.01 19.23
CA PRO A 99 -36.46 0.06 20.06
C PRO A 99 -35.48 -0.54 21.08
N TYR A 100 -34.22 -0.09 21.03
CA TYR A 100 -33.15 -0.47 21.97
C TYR A 100 -33.38 0.19 23.33
N SER A 101 -34.43 -0.21 24.05
CA SER A 101 -34.91 0.44 25.28
C SER A 101 -34.22 -0.07 26.56
N SER A 102 -33.09 -0.77 26.45
CA SER A 102 -32.39 -1.30 27.63
C SER A 102 -31.70 -0.17 28.40
N LYS A 103 -31.98 -0.05 29.71
CA LYS A 103 -31.37 0.97 30.60
C LYS A 103 -29.83 1.01 30.58
N ALA A 104 -29.19 -0.10 30.20
CA ALA A 104 -27.73 -0.22 30.18
C ALA A 104 -27.06 0.29 28.89
N ASN A 105 -27.81 0.62 27.82
CA ASN A 105 -27.27 1.11 26.53
C ASN A 105 -26.16 0.26 25.84
N ILE A 106 -25.88 -0.97 26.31
CA ILE A 106 -24.81 -1.86 25.78
C ILE A 106 -25.24 -2.67 24.53
N LEU A 107 -26.55 -2.81 24.28
CA LEU A 107 -27.07 -3.62 23.16
C LEU A 107 -26.67 -3.11 21.76
N PRO A 108 -26.64 -1.78 21.48
CA PRO A 108 -26.13 -1.26 20.21
C PRO A 108 -24.66 -1.61 19.95
N GLU A 109 -23.76 -1.42 20.93
CA GLU A 109 -22.34 -1.76 20.82
C GLU A 109 -22.11 -3.25 20.56
N GLN A 110 -22.80 -4.12 21.31
CA GLN A 110 -22.72 -5.56 21.10
C GLN A 110 -23.24 -6.00 19.73
N THR A 111 -24.23 -5.30 19.19
CA THR A 111 -24.76 -5.58 17.85
C THR A 111 -23.77 -5.11 16.78
N LEU A 112 -23.20 -3.92 16.93
CA LEU A 112 -22.22 -3.36 16.02
C LEU A 112 -20.91 -4.18 15.99
N GLY A 113 -20.40 -4.55 17.15
CA GLY A 113 -19.17 -5.34 17.29
C GLY A 113 -19.22 -6.71 16.61
N ARG A 114 -20.42 -7.24 16.31
CA ARG A 114 -20.59 -8.46 15.50
C ARG A 114 -20.36 -8.22 14.01
N GLY A 115 -20.78 -7.06 13.50
CA GLY A 115 -20.56 -6.65 12.11
C GLY A 115 -19.18 -6.07 11.83
N LEU A 116 -18.46 -5.59 12.86
CA LEU A 116 -17.10 -5.05 12.72
C LEU A 116 -16.01 -6.13 12.57
N ARG A 117 -16.39 -7.40 12.52
CA ARG A 117 -15.45 -8.51 12.35
C ARG A 117 -15.03 -8.60 10.89
N ARG A 118 -13.72 -8.71 10.67
CA ARG A 118 -13.18 -8.80 9.32
C ARG A 118 -13.39 -10.19 8.73
N MET A 119 -13.85 -10.22 7.48
CA MET A 119 -13.90 -11.44 6.67
C MET A 119 -12.52 -11.74 6.05
N THR A 120 -11.80 -10.70 5.66
CA THR A 120 -10.48 -10.77 5.02
C THR A 120 -9.36 -10.21 5.89
N LEU A 121 -8.13 -10.67 5.64
CA LEU A 121 -6.95 -10.20 6.35
C LEU A 121 -6.72 -8.69 6.12
N PRO A 122 -6.08 -8.00 7.08
CA PRO A 122 -5.64 -6.62 6.91
C PRO A 122 -4.96 -6.33 5.57
N GLY A 123 -5.41 -5.28 4.88
CA GLY A 123 -4.86 -4.83 3.60
C GLY A 123 -5.44 -5.48 2.35
N GLN A 124 -6.44 -6.38 2.46
CA GLN A 124 -7.10 -7.01 1.30
C GLN A 124 -8.29 -6.19 0.79
N ALA A 125 -9.52 -6.64 1.06
CA ALA A 125 -10.74 -5.98 0.60
C ALA A 125 -11.19 -4.88 1.57
N ALA A 126 -11.79 -3.82 1.02
CA ALA A 126 -12.39 -2.73 1.78
C ALA A 126 -13.82 -3.13 2.21
N GLU A 127 -13.93 -3.72 3.40
CA GLU A 127 -15.19 -4.20 3.95
C GLU A 127 -15.96 -3.07 4.63
N VAL A 128 -17.27 -3.03 4.42
CA VAL A 128 -18.18 -2.07 5.05
C VAL A 128 -19.29 -2.83 5.75
N VAL A 129 -19.60 -2.44 6.98
CA VAL A 129 -20.83 -2.82 7.67
C VAL A 129 -21.83 -1.68 7.54
N THR A 130 -23.00 -1.98 7.00
CA THR A 130 -24.09 -1.00 6.84
C THR A 130 -25.08 -1.16 7.98
N VAL A 131 -25.41 -0.07 8.67
CA VAL A 131 -26.44 -0.04 9.70
C VAL A 131 -27.57 0.86 9.23
N VAL A 132 -28.78 0.31 9.08
CA VAL A 132 -29.96 1.10 8.73
C VAL A 132 -30.33 1.96 9.94
N GLU A 133 -30.48 3.28 9.73
CA GLU A 133 -30.54 4.28 10.79
C GLU A 133 -31.59 3.97 11.87
N HIS A 134 -31.19 4.06 13.13
CA HIS A 134 -32.05 3.94 14.31
C HIS A 134 -31.54 4.87 15.40
N LYS A 135 -32.43 5.58 16.11
CA LYS A 135 -32.09 6.64 17.08
C LYS A 135 -31.03 6.22 18.12
N ALA A 136 -31.07 4.97 18.58
CA ALA A 136 -30.10 4.43 19.53
C ALA A 136 -28.66 4.22 18.97
N PHE A 137 -28.51 4.07 17.65
CA PHE A 137 -27.19 4.06 17.01
C PHE A 137 -26.69 5.48 16.76
N VAL A 138 -27.61 6.44 16.51
CA VAL A 138 -27.26 7.86 16.31
C VAL A 138 -26.47 8.41 17.48
N SER A 139 -26.92 8.16 18.71
CA SER A 139 -26.18 8.56 19.92
C SER A 139 -24.82 7.89 19.99
N LEU A 140 -24.72 6.60 19.66
CA LEU A 140 -23.47 5.84 19.72
C LEU A 140 -22.39 6.45 18.81
N TYR A 141 -22.70 6.72 17.53
CA TYR A 141 -21.68 7.25 16.62
C TYR A 141 -21.46 8.76 16.70
N LYS A 142 -22.50 9.56 16.98
CA LYS A 142 -22.35 11.02 17.09
C LYS A 142 -21.69 11.44 18.40
N GLU A 143 -22.00 10.78 19.51
CA GLU A 143 -21.57 11.22 20.83
C GLU A 143 -20.32 10.49 21.30
N GLN A 144 -20.16 9.19 21.00
CA GLN A 144 -19.02 8.40 21.49
C GLN A 144 -17.92 8.28 20.43
N LEU A 145 -18.22 7.71 19.26
CA LEU A 145 -17.18 7.46 18.24
C LEU A 145 -16.62 8.76 17.62
N SER A 146 -17.42 9.81 17.53
CA SER A 146 -16.93 11.12 17.07
C SER A 146 -15.96 11.77 18.07
N GLN A 147 -16.10 11.54 19.38
CA GLN A 147 -15.15 12.04 20.38
C GLN A 147 -13.79 11.34 20.26
N GLU A 148 -13.79 10.09 19.79
CA GLU A 148 -12.58 9.31 19.50
C GLU A 148 -11.98 9.61 18.11
N GLY A 149 -12.54 10.56 17.36
CA GLY A 149 -12.03 11.00 16.07
C GLY A 149 -12.39 10.09 14.89
N LEU A 150 -13.45 9.28 15.00
CA LEU A 150 -13.96 8.42 13.93
C LEU A 150 -15.29 8.97 13.36
N PRO A 151 -15.25 9.87 12.35
CA PRO A 151 -16.45 10.33 11.68
C PRO A 151 -17.06 9.20 10.84
N ILE A 152 -18.35 8.92 11.05
CA ILE A 152 -19.10 7.91 10.28
C ILE A 152 -19.82 8.57 9.11
N GLU A 153 -19.67 7.98 7.92
CA GLU A 153 -20.35 8.44 6.71
C GLU A 153 -21.83 8.06 6.75
N VAL A 154 -22.71 9.06 6.62
CA VAL A 154 -24.16 8.85 6.51
C VAL A 154 -24.52 8.95 5.03
N VAL A 155 -24.98 7.83 4.47
CA VAL A 155 -25.39 7.72 3.06
C VAL A 155 -26.88 7.43 2.98
N ASP A 156 -27.50 7.89 1.90
CA ASP A 156 -28.87 7.49 1.53
C ASP A 156 -28.94 5.97 1.32
N VAL A 157 -30.05 5.34 1.73
CA VAL A 157 -30.28 3.89 1.59
C VAL A 157 -30.19 3.46 0.13
N ASP A 158 -30.58 4.32 -0.81
CA ASP A 158 -30.52 4.04 -2.24
C ASP A 158 -29.11 4.26 -2.85
N LYS A 159 -28.16 4.79 -2.07
CA LYS A 159 -26.81 5.16 -2.52
C LYS A 159 -25.68 4.43 -1.78
N VAL A 160 -25.97 3.29 -1.16
CA VAL A 160 -24.94 2.49 -0.47
C VAL A 160 -23.88 2.02 -1.49
N PRO A 161 -22.61 2.42 -1.33
CA PRO A 161 -21.57 2.07 -2.29
C PRO A 161 -21.26 0.57 -2.23
N LYS A 162 -21.21 -0.08 -3.40
CA LYS A 162 -20.74 -1.46 -3.52
C LYS A 162 -19.21 -1.47 -3.42
N THR A 163 -18.68 -1.65 -2.21
CA THR A 163 -17.23 -1.59 -1.97
C THR A 163 -16.49 -2.91 -2.21
N THR A 164 -17.20 -4.05 -2.19
CA THR A 164 -16.60 -5.38 -2.38
C THR A 164 -17.35 -6.20 -3.42
N VAL A 165 -16.60 -7.01 -4.16
CA VAL A 165 -17.14 -8.00 -5.09
C VAL A 165 -16.40 -9.33 -4.94
N THR A 166 -17.12 -10.43 -5.14
CA THR A 166 -16.54 -11.77 -5.15
C THR A 166 -16.05 -12.12 -6.55
N ILE A 167 -14.80 -12.56 -6.65
CA ILE A 167 -14.21 -13.13 -7.87
C ILE A 167 -14.27 -14.65 -7.77
N TYR A 168 -14.80 -15.32 -8.79
CA TYR A 168 -14.93 -16.77 -8.85
C TYR A 168 -14.95 -17.27 -10.31
N PRO A 169 -14.51 -18.52 -10.56
CA PRO A 169 -14.68 -19.16 -11.87
C PRO A 169 -16.16 -19.21 -12.28
N ASP A 170 -16.48 -18.60 -13.41
CA ASP A 170 -17.86 -18.42 -13.86
C ASP A 170 -18.35 -19.65 -14.62
N LYS A 171 -19.17 -20.46 -13.94
CA LYS A 171 -19.74 -21.71 -14.49
C LYS A 171 -20.71 -21.48 -15.66
N THR A 172 -21.12 -20.24 -15.93
CA THR A 172 -21.96 -19.92 -17.09
C THR A 172 -21.14 -19.81 -18.38
N LYS A 173 -19.81 -19.72 -18.28
CA LYS A 173 -18.88 -19.65 -19.41
C LYS A 173 -18.32 -21.03 -19.77
N ASP A 174 -17.76 -21.14 -20.97
CA ASP A 174 -17.02 -22.33 -21.42
C ASP A 174 -15.64 -22.40 -20.73
N LEU A 175 -15.62 -22.98 -19.52
CA LEU A 175 -14.43 -23.08 -18.70
C LEU A 175 -13.36 -24.01 -19.30
N GLU A 176 -13.74 -25.03 -20.08
CA GLU A 176 -12.77 -25.94 -20.72
C GLU A 176 -11.94 -25.19 -21.76
N LYS A 177 -12.59 -24.33 -22.55
CA LYS A 177 -11.90 -23.47 -23.53
C LYS A 177 -11.10 -22.35 -22.88
N LEU A 178 -11.62 -21.77 -21.79
CA LEU A 178 -11.01 -20.61 -21.12
C LEU A 178 -9.92 -21.00 -20.11
N ASP A 179 -9.77 -22.29 -19.78
CA ASP A 179 -8.86 -22.73 -18.73
C ASP A 179 -7.40 -22.36 -19.02
N ILE A 180 -6.73 -21.93 -17.95
CA ILE A 180 -5.32 -21.59 -17.89
C ILE A 180 -4.70 -22.49 -16.84
N VAL A 181 -3.73 -23.29 -17.28
CA VAL A 181 -3.10 -24.32 -16.45
C VAL A 181 -1.70 -23.85 -16.07
N ILE A 182 -1.47 -23.63 -14.77
CA ILE A 182 -0.20 -23.11 -14.25
C ILE A 182 0.64 -24.28 -13.72
N PRO A 183 1.86 -24.50 -14.25
CA PRO A 183 2.74 -25.54 -13.72
C PRO A 183 3.30 -25.12 -12.35
N PRO A 184 3.17 -25.94 -11.29
CA PRO A 184 3.85 -25.68 -10.03
C PRO A 184 5.35 -25.89 -10.22
N LEU A 185 6.15 -24.91 -9.82
CA LEU A 185 7.61 -24.98 -9.88
C LEU A 185 8.20 -24.91 -8.48
N SER A 186 9.33 -25.59 -8.27
CA SER A 186 10.13 -25.40 -7.07
C SER A 186 10.61 -23.95 -6.94
N ALA A 187 10.89 -23.55 -5.70
CA ALA A 187 11.57 -22.29 -5.44
C ALA A 187 12.93 -22.29 -6.16
N GLY A 188 13.32 -21.16 -6.74
CA GLY A 188 14.64 -20.98 -7.34
C GLY A 188 15.72 -20.72 -6.29
N PHE A 189 15.30 -20.38 -5.07
CA PHE A 189 16.18 -20.19 -3.93
C PHE A 189 15.79 -21.09 -2.76
N LYS A 190 16.76 -21.81 -2.21
CA LYS A 190 16.59 -22.64 -1.02
C LYS A 190 17.50 -22.14 0.09
N ARG A 191 16.94 -21.97 1.28
CA ARG A 191 17.71 -21.65 2.48
C ARG A 191 17.92 -22.90 3.31
N THR A 192 19.17 -23.19 3.61
CA THR A 192 19.50 -24.20 4.62
C THR A 192 19.39 -23.59 6.02
N PRO A 193 18.65 -24.23 6.94
CA PRO A 193 18.44 -23.68 8.29
C PRO A 193 19.68 -23.82 9.20
N LYS A 194 20.73 -24.50 8.74
CA LYS A 194 21.98 -24.72 9.49
C LYS A 194 23.11 -23.94 8.85
N LEU A 195 23.74 -23.07 9.63
CA LEU A 195 24.95 -22.38 9.23
C LEU A 195 26.16 -23.29 9.40
N LYS A 196 26.94 -23.52 8.33
CA LYS A 196 28.20 -24.29 8.37
C LYS A 196 29.25 -23.62 7.48
N GLY A 197 30.53 -23.74 7.87
CA GLY A 197 31.65 -23.41 7.01
C GLY A 197 31.91 -21.91 6.77
N ILE A 198 31.59 -21.05 7.75
CA ILE A 198 32.17 -19.70 7.79
C ILE A 198 33.50 -19.79 8.53
N THR A 199 34.56 -19.24 7.93
CA THR A 199 35.88 -19.12 8.55
C THR A 199 36.18 -17.67 8.91
N ILE A 200 37.21 -17.45 9.74
CA ILE A 200 37.68 -16.09 10.05
C ILE A 200 38.24 -15.39 8.80
N GLU A 201 38.81 -16.14 7.85
CA GLU A 201 39.30 -15.61 6.57
C GLU A 201 38.16 -15.05 5.70
N ASP A 202 37.00 -15.73 5.68
CA ASP A 202 35.80 -15.23 5.00
C ASP A 202 35.35 -13.88 5.60
N ILE A 203 35.46 -13.74 6.92
CA ILE A 203 35.13 -12.50 7.65
C ILE A 203 36.12 -11.40 7.31
N LYS A 204 37.43 -11.67 7.38
CA LYS A 204 38.48 -10.70 7.01
C LYS A 204 38.31 -10.22 5.57
N LYS A 205 37.99 -11.12 4.64
CA LYS A 205 37.70 -10.79 3.23
C LYS A 205 36.41 -9.97 3.07
N SER A 206 35.37 -10.24 3.85
CA SER A 206 34.14 -9.43 3.81
C SER A 206 34.38 -8.05 4.41
N PHE A 207 35.19 -7.95 5.46
CA PHE A 207 35.51 -6.71 6.15
C PHE A 207 36.52 -5.84 5.40
N SER A 208 37.36 -6.40 4.52
CA SER A 208 38.42 -5.66 3.81
C SER A 208 37.96 -4.49 2.95
N ARG A 209 36.64 -4.36 2.73
CA ARG A 209 36.01 -3.21 2.06
C ARG A 209 35.79 -2.01 3.01
N PHE A 210 36.04 -2.20 4.30
CA PHE A 210 35.87 -1.22 5.37
C PHE A 210 37.23 -0.96 6.04
N SER A 211 37.35 0.19 6.69
CA SER A 211 38.54 0.53 7.48
C SER A 211 38.35 0.11 8.94
N PRO A 212 39.39 -0.36 9.63
CA PRO A 212 39.32 -0.64 11.06
C PRO A 212 38.91 0.62 11.85
N LEU A 213 38.08 0.42 12.88
CA LEU A 213 37.57 1.49 13.72
C LEU A 213 38.60 1.92 14.77
N PRO A 214 38.57 3.20 15.20
CA PRO A 214 39.31 3.63 16.39
C PRO A 214 38.58 3.15 17.66
N LEU A 215 39.36 2.69 18.65
CA LEU A 215 38.84 2.35 19.99
C LEU A 215 38.53 3.61 20.82
N GLY A 216 39.22 4.72 20.59
CA GLY A 216 38.98 5.98 21.29
C GLY A 216 39.23 5.92 22.80
N GLU A 217 38.73 6.93 23.51
CA GLU A 217 38.73 6.98 24.98
C GLU A 217 37.42 6.40 25.54
N VAL A 218 37.46 5.87 26.76
CA VAL A 218 36.29 5.33 27.45
C VAL A 218 35.27 6.46 27.68
N ARG A 219 34.17 6.44 26.93
CA ARG A 219 33.06 7.39 27.09
C ARG A 219 31.96 6.73 27.92
N LYS A 220 31.59 7.34 29.04
CA LYS A 220 30.37 6.98 29.78
C LYS A 220 29.21 7.78 29.18
N THR A 221 28.38 7.12 28.40
CA THR A 221 27.20 7.75 27.80
C THR A 221 26.10 7.85 28.87
N GLU A 222 25.89 9.04 29.41
CA GLU A 222 24.76 9.36 30.27
C GLU A 222 23.58 9.82 29.39
N ILE A 223 22.41 9.21 29.57
CA ILE A 223 21.18 9.61 28.90
C ILE A 223 20.34 10.39 29.93
N ASP A 224 19.93 11.59 29.56
CA ASP A 224 18.98 12.38 30.34
C ASP A 224 17.57 11.77 30.16
N TYR A 225 17.08 11.11 31.21
CA TYR A 225 15.73 10.57 31.28
C TYR A 225 14.79 11.61 31.90
N GLU A 226 13.70 11.92 31.20
CA GLU A 226 12.62 12.77 31.70
C GLU A 226 11.33 11.95 31.84
N GLY A 227 10.90 11.71 33.07
CA GLY A 227 9.57 11.17 33.38
C GLY A 227 8.54 12.29 33.32
N ARG A 228 7.50 12.11 32.48
CA ARG A 228 6.45 13.12 32.28
C ARG A 228 5.11 12.62 32.76
N HIS A 229 4.33 13.50 33.37
CA HIS A 229 2.98 13.20 33.81
C HIS A 229 2.07 13.01 32.60
N LEU A 230 1.36 11.88 32.53
CA LEU A 230 0.68 11.40 31.33
C LEU A 230 -0.37 12.38 30.76
N PHE A 231 -1.02 13.16 31.63
CA PHE A 231 -2.11 14.06 31.26
C PHE A 231 -1.70 15.52 31.10
N THR A 232 -0.74 15.99 31.90
CA THR A 232 -0.31 17.41 31.90
C THR A 232 0.97 17.64 31.10
N ASN A 233 1.67 16.56 30.74
CA ASN A 233 2.97 16.56 30.07
C ASN A 233 4.07 17.32 30.85
N GLU A 234 3.81 17.64 32.12
CA GLU A 234 4.78 18.25 33.03
C GLU A 234 5.87 17.23 33.40
N ILE A 235 7.10 17.69 33.50
CA ILE A 235 8.23 16.84 33.88
C ILE A 235 8.16 16.61 35.39
N VAL A 236 7.82 15.40 35.79
CA VAL A 236 7.72 14.96 37.19
C VAL A 236 9.03 14.38 37.70
N GLU A 237 9.89 13.90 36.80
CA GLU A 237 11.15 13.28 37.18
C GLU A 237 12.24 13.57 36.14
N LYS A 238 13.45 13.89 36.63
CA LYS A 238 14.66 13.92 35.81
C LYS A 238 15.72 13.05 36.48
N MET A 239 16.29 12.13 35.74
CA MET A 239 17.44 11.37 36.18
C MET A 239 18.42 11.16 35.04
N LYS A 240 19.69 10.99 35.38
CA LYS A 240 20.72 10.58 34.43
C LYS A 240 20.84 9.07 34.48
N VAL A 241 20.42 8.40 33.41
CA VAL A 241 20.51 6.94 33.31
C VAL A 241 21.73 6.60 32.49
N GLN A 242 22.62 5.79 33.06
CA GLN A 242 23.62 5.07 32.27
C GLN A 242 22.92 3.83 31.73
N LEU A 243 22.68 3.78 30.42
CA LEU A 243 22.22 2.57 29.73
C LEU A 243 23.41 1.98 28.96
N PRO A 244 24.36 1.30 29.62
CA PRO A 244 25.26 0.42 28.91
C PRO A 244 24.42 -0.71 28.33
N LEU A 245 24.02 -0.59 27.05
CA LEU A 245 23.27 -1.65 26.35
C LEU A 245 24.03 -3.00 26.41
N LEU A 246 25.35 -2.95 26.62
CA LEU A 246 26.27 -4.08 26.73
C LEU A 246 27.28 -3.83 27.87
N GLU A 247 27.00 -4.33 29.08
CA GLU A 247 27.88 -4.20 30.25
C GLU A 247 29.10 -5.14 30.23
N SER A 248 29.09 -6.17 29.38
CA SER A 248 30.24 -7.08 29.22
C SER A 248 30.46 -7.47 27.76
N GLY A 249 31.72 -7.70 27.38
CA GLY A 249 32.06 -8.18 26.05
C GLY A 249 31.49 -9.58 25.75
N ILE A 250 31.33 -10.44 26.75
CA ILE A 250 30.65 -11.75 26.59
C ILE A 250 29.16 -11.56 26.27
N GLY A 251 28.51 -10.62 26.96
CA GLY A 251 27.12 -10.23 26.69
C GLY A 251 26.97 -9.67 25.26
N ALA A 252 27.93 -8.87 24.80
CA ALA A 252 27.96 -8.31 23.45
C ALA A 252 28.01 -9.39 22.37
N ILE A 253 28.81 -10.45 22.55
CA ILE A 253 28.84 -11.57 21.60
C ILE A 253 27.45 -12.21 21.47
N SER A 254 26.78 -12.46 22.60
CA SER A 254 25.43 -13.03 22.60
C SER A 254 24.41 -12.10 21.95
N PHE A 255 24.48 -10.80 22.24
CA PHE A 255 23.61 -9.78 21.65
C PHE A 255 23.78 -9.69 20.13
N PHE A 256 25.01 -9.57 19.64
CA PHE A 256 25.27 -9.51 18.20
C PHE A 256 24.87 -10.79 17.49
N ARG A 257 25.09 -11.96 18.11
CA ARG A 257 24.56 -13.24 17.61
C ARG A 257 23.04 -13.20 17.45
N GLU A 258 22.30 -12.80 18.49
CA GLU A 258 20.83 -12.73 18.45
C GLU A 258 20.32 -11.77 17.40
N GLU A 259 20.99 -10.62 17.26
CA GLU A 259 20.67 -9.64 16.25
C GLU A 259 20.88 -10.19 14.83
N LEU A 260 21.98 -10.90 14.59
CA LEU A 260 22.24 -11.58 13.33
C LEU A 260 21.24 -12.71 13.07
N GLU A 261 20.86 -13.49 14.09
CA GLU A 261 19.83 -14.55 14.00
C GLU A 261 18.47 -13.97 13.63
N ARG A 262 18.05 -12.88 14.28
CA ARG A 262 16.80 -12.19 14.01
C ARG A 262 16.75 -11.71 12.55
N GLN A 263 17.82 -11.06 12.09
CA GLN A 263 17.89 -10.49 10.75
C GLN A 263 18.00 -11.53 9.64
N THR A 264 18.63 -12.67 9.92
CA THR A 264 18.82 -13.76 8.94
C THR A 264 17.74 -14.85 9.05
N SER A 265 16.90 -14.79 10.09
CA SER A 265 15.90 -15.80 10.45
C SER A 265 16.49 -17.19 10.67
N LEU A 266 17.74 -17.25 11.15
CA LEU A 266 18.41 -18.49 11.55
C LEU A 266 18.28 -18.71 13.05
N ARG A 267 18.49 -19.96 13.49
CA ARG A 267 18.49 -20.34 14.90
C ARG A 267 19.63 -21.30 15.20
N GLY A 268 20.12 -21.29 16.43
CA GLY A 268 21.14 -22.22 16.90
C GLY A 268 22.53 -21.98 16.29
N THR A 269 22.83 -20.73 15.96
CA THR A 269 24.09 -20.35 15.30
C THR A 269 25.25 -20.14 16.27
N HIS A 270 25.00 -20.21 17.59
CA HIS A 270 25.98 -19.97 18.65
C HIS A 270 27.32 -20.71 18.47
N PRO A 271 27.36 -22.03 18.16
CA PRO A 271 28.63 -22.75 18.05
C PRO A 271 29.52 -22.26 16.91
N VAL A 272 28.93 -21.61 15.90
CA VAL A 272 29.64 -21.13 14.71
C VAL A 272 29.91 -19.64 14.81
N LEU A 273 28.90 -18.82 15.14
CA LEU A 273 29.03 -17.37 15.12
C LEU A 273 29.71 -16.80 16.37
N ALA A 274 29.50 -17.36 17.56
CA ALA A 274 30.05 -16.75 18.78
C ALA A 274 31.59 -16.66 18.78
N PRO A 275 32.35 -17.73 18.43
CA PRO A 275 33.81 -17.63 18.34
C PRO A 275 34.26 -16.63 17.26
N LEU A 276 33.55 -16.59 16.13
CA LEU A 276 33.88 -15.71 15.01
C LEU A 276 33.59 -14.23 15.32
N ILE A 277 32.50 -13.94 16.03
CA ILE A 277 32.18 -12.60 16.51
C ILE A 277 33.22 -12.15 17.52
N GLN A 278 33.61 -13.03 18.44
CA GLN A 278 34.68 -12.74 19.40
C GLN A 278 35.97 -12.35 18.69
N THR A 279 36.50 -13.21 17.81
CA THR A 279 37.73 -12.92 17.07
C THR A 279 37.58 -11.67 16.19
N PHE A 280 36.41 -11.42 15.62
CA PHE A 280 36.16 -10.19 14.85
C PHE A 280 36.27 -8.93 15.71
N LEU A 281 35.67 -8.93 16.91
CA LEU A 281 35.75 -7.80 17.84
C LEU A 281 37.15 -7.60 18.43
N GLU A 282 37.88 -8.69 18.68
CA GLU A 282 39.21 -8.65 19.31
C GLU A 282 40.33 -8.30 18.32
N GLU A 283 40.28 -8.81 17.08
CA GLU A 283 41.42 -8.78 16.15
C GLU A 283 41.18 -8.04 14.84
N VAL A 284 39.93 -7.83 14.41
CA VAL A 284 39.61 -7.40 13.04
C VAL A 284 38.96 -6.02 13.00
N LEU A 285 37.97 -5.79 13.86
CA LEU A 285 37.12 -4.60 13.80
C LEU A 285 37.90 -3.32 14.11
N PHE A 286 38.87 -3.39 15.02
CA PHE A 286 39.64 -2.25 15.48
C PHE A 286 41.09 -2.31 14.97
N GLY A 287 41.74 -1.15 14.85
CA GLY A 287 43.14 -1.07 14.38
C GLY A 287 44.19 -1.66 15.33
N GLN A 288 43.78 -2.18 16.49
CA GLN A 288 44.64 -2.80 17.50
C GLN A 288 43.94 -4.01 18.10
N THR A 289 44.72 -5.01 18.50
CA THR A 289 44.19 -6.21 19.17
C THR A 289 43.82 -5.89 20.61
N VAL A 290 42.58 -6.24 20.99
CA VAL A 290 42.03 -6.04 22.33
C VAL A 290 41.29 -7.28 22.81
N SER A 291 41.10 -7.40 24.12
CA SER A 291 40.34 -8.50 24.72
C SER A 291 38.89 -8.09 24.96
N VAL A 292 37.94 -9.04 24.87
CA VAL A 292 36.52 -8.81 25.27
C VAL A 292 36.33 -8.41 26.74
N PHE A 293 37.38 -8.54 27.55
CA PHE A 293 37.40 -8.08 28.95
C PHE A 293 38.02 -6.69 29.13
N ASP A 294 38.49 -6.03 28.06
CA ASP A 294 39.05 -4.69 28.12
C ASP A 294 37.93 -3.63 28.16
N ASP A 295 37.94 -2.78 29.18
CA ASP A 295 36.98 -1.68 29.37
C ASP A 295 36.92 -0.73 28.17
N LYS A 296 38.05 -0.54 27.46
CA LYS A 296 38.09 0.30 26.25
C LYS A 296 37.21 -0.30 25.16
N LEU A 297 37.28 -1.61 24.95
CA LEU A 297 36.44 -2.30 23.99
C LEU A 297 34.97 -2.26 24.43
N VAL A 298 34.68 -2.63 25.68
CA VAL A 298 33.31 -2.67 26.22
C VAL A 298 32.58 -1.35 26.02
N SER A 299 33.27 -0.22 26.23
CA SER A 299 32.69 1.11 26.03
C SER A 299 32.27 1.43 24.58
N ARG A 300 32.85 0.75 23.58
CA ARG A 300 32.55 0.92 22.15
C ARG A 300 31.49 -0.05 21.63
N LEU A 301 31.22 -1.15 22.34
CA LEU A 301 30.35 -2.21 21.81
C LEU A 301 28.89 -1.77 21.64
N SER A 302 28.44 -0.79 22.41
CA SER A 302 27.09 -0.20 22.29
C SER A 302 26.96 0.80 21.13
N ASP A 303 28.08 1.21 20.52
CA ASP A 303 28.06 2.27 19.51
C ASP A 303 27.46 1.78 18.18
N SER A 304 26.77 2.70 17.52
CA SER A 304 26.03 2.42 16.28
C SER A 304 26.93 1.96 15.13
N ASP A 305 28.16 2.47 15.05
CA ASP A 305 29.12 2.11 14.02
C ASP A 305 29.63 0.67 14.19
N VAL A 306 29.92 0.23 15.41
CA VAL A 306 30.27 -1.16 15.72
C VAL A 306 29.14 -2.09 15.29
N ARG A 307 27.89 -1.79 15.66
CA ARG A 307 26.71 -2.57 15.27
C ARG A 307 26.54 -2.63 13.74
N GLU A 308 26.76 -1.51 13.05
CA GLU A 308 26.70 -1.44 11.59
C GLU A 308 27.76 -2.32 10.92
N HIS A 309 29.01 -2.27 11.38
CA HIS A 309 30.11 -3.05 10.80
C HIS A 309 29.94 -4.55 11.05
N VAL A 310 29.46 -4.94 12.23
CA VAL A 310 29.08 -6.34 12.51
C VAL A 310 27.98 -6.77 11.54
N ARG A 311 26.92 -5.99 11.37
CA ARG A 311 25.83 -6.31 10.44
C ARG A 311 26.34 -6.44 9.00
N ALA A 312 27.03 -5.43 8.50
CA ALA A 312 27.48 -5.33 7.11
C ALA A 312 28.50 -6.41 6.75
N THR A 313 29.28 -6.89 7.72
CA THR A 313 30.26 -7.96 7.51
C THR A 313 29.62 -9.34 7.52
N PHE A 314 28.79 -9.64 8.54
CA PHE A 314 28.28 -10.99 8.78
C PHE A 314 27.01 -11.32 7.99
N VAL A 315 26.04 -10.41 7.86
CA VAL A 315 24.75 -10.72 7.20
C VAL A 315 24.93 -11.18 5.74
N PRO A 316 25.73 -10.51 4.89
CA PRO A 316 25.94 -10.97 3.52
C PRO A 316 26.66 -12.32 3.45
N LEU A 317 27.60 -12.59 4.37
CA LEU A 317 28.31 -13.88 4.44
C LEU A 317 27.38 -15.02 4.83
N ILE A 318 26.53 -14.78 5.85
CA ILE A 318 25.53 -15.75 6.31
C ILE A 318 24.58 -16.09 5.16
N PHE A 319 24.05 -15.09 4.45
CA PHE A 319 23.18 -15.35 3.31
C PHE A 319 23.88 -16.08 2.17
N LYS A 320 25.13 -15.73 1.85
CA LYS A 320 25.93 -16.42 0.83
C LYS A 320 26.16 -17.90 1.13
N LYS A 321 26.30 -18.27 2.40
CA LYS A 321 26.58 -19.66 2.82
C LYS A 321 25.32 -20.49 3.07
N THR A 322 24.20 -19.84 3.36
CA THR A 322 22.92 -20.54 3.64
C THR A 322 21.98 -20.59 2.44
N THR A 323 22.17 -19.70 1.46
CA THR A 323 21.36 -19.64 0.24
C THR A 323 22.02 -20.48 -0.85
N THR A 324 21.31 -21.50 -1.32
CA THR A 324 21.63 -22.20 -2.56
C THR A 324 20.65 -21.73 -3.64
N ILE A 325 21.19 -21.39 -4.81
CA ILE A 325 20.41 -21.14 -6.02
C ILE A 325 20.25 -22.50 -6.69
N GLU A 326 19.01 -22.94 -6.86
CA GLU A 326 18.66 -24.19 -7.52
C GLU A 326 17.86 -23.87 -8.78
N ASP A 327 18.03 -24.67 -9.83
CA ASP A 327 17.17 -24.55 -11.00
C ASP A 327 15.73 -24.90 -10.62
N ARG A 328 14.77 -24.16 -11.18
CA ARG A 328 13.35 -24.40 -10.95
C ARG A 328 12.92 -25.68 -11.67
N ILE A 329 12.40 -26.64 -10.92
CA ILE A 329 11.95 -27.94 -11.42
C ILE A 329 10.42 -28.00 -11.32
N LYS A 330 9.76 -28.61 -12.31
CA LYS A 330 8.33 -28.87 -12.26
C LYS A 330 8.01 -29.82 -11.11
N GLN A 331 7.04 -29.44 -10.31
CA GLN A 331 6.58 -30.21 -9.15
C GLN A 331 5.29 -30.95 -9.49
N GLU A 332 4.34 -31.00 -8.55
CA GLU A 332 3.04 -31.66 -8.55
C GLU A 332 2.20 -31.46 -9.83
N GLU A 333 0.97 -31.95 -9.82
CA GLU A 333 0.05 -31.75 -10.94
C GLU A 333 -0.20 -30.25 -11.22
N PRO A 334 -0.27 -29.86 -12.50
CA PRO A 334 -0.57 -28.49 -12.88
C PRO A 334 -1.87 -27.97 -12.27
N VAL A 335 -1.86 -26.71 -11.81
CA VAL A 335 -3.02 -26.09 -11.15
C VAL A 335 -3.85 -25.32 -12.17
N SER A 336 -5.10 -25.74 -12.36
CA SER A 336 -6.09 -25.02 -13.18
C SER A 336 -6.64 -23.81 -12.43
N VAL A 337 -6.67 -22.64 -13.09
CA VAL A 337 -7.31 -21.43 -12.53
C VAL A 337 -8.82 -21.59 -12.34
N CYS A 338 -9.47 -22.48 -13.11
CA CYS A 338 -10.90 -22.77 -12.98
C CYS A 338 -11.25 -23.52 -11.68
N THR A 339 -10.25 -24.06 -10.97
CA THR A 339 -10.43 -24.71 -9.65
C THR A 339 -10.20 -23.78 -8.47
N TRP A 340 -9.86 -22.51 -8.73
CA TRP A 340 -9.59 -21.53 -7.67
C TRP A 340 -10.83 -21.28 -6.81
N LYS A 341 -10.62 -21.30 -5.49
CA LYS A 341 -11.63 -20.86 -4.51
C LYS A 341 -12.01 -19.39 -4.72
N PRO A 342 -13.29 -19.02 -4.54
CA PRO A 342 -13.74 -17.64 -4.58
C PRO A 342 -12.98 -16.74 -3.59
N PHE A 343 -12.73 -15.49 -3.97
CA PHE A 343 -12.08 -14.50 -3.11
C PHE A 343 -12.68 -13.10 -3.28
N GLN A 344 -12.56 -12.28 -2.24
CA GLN A 344 -13.10 -10.91 -2.21
C GLN A 344 -12.07 -9.90 -2.72
N VAL A 345 -12.53 -8.90 -3.46
CA VAL A 345 -11.73 -7.75 -3.89
C VAL A 345 -12.50 -6.45 -3.67
N THR A 346 -11.78 -5.36 -3.49
CA THR A 346 -12.38 -4.02 -3.49
C THR A 346 -12.88 -3.66 -4.88
N HIS A 347 -14.10 -3.13 -4.96
CA HIS A 347 -14.65 -2.51 -6.16
C HIS A 347 -14.87 -1.02 -5.89
N SER A 348 -14.26 -0.17 -6.69
CA SER A 348 -14.47 1.28 -6.65
C SER A 348 -14.09 1.90 -7.99
N GLU A 349 -14.34 3.20 -8.16
CA GLU A 349 -13.91 3.95 -9.36
C GLU A 349 -12.40 3.81 -9.62
N ASN A 350 -11.59 3.83 -8.56
CA ASN A 350 -10.13 3.69 -8.65
C ASN A 350 -9.63 2.24 -8.66
N ARG A 351 -10.49 1.27 -8.31
CA ARG A 351 -10.19 -0.17 -8.32
C ARG A 351 -11.36 -0.94 -8.94
N PRO A 352 -11.63 -0.74 -10.24
CA PRO A 352 -12.79 -1.35 -10.86
C PRO A 352 -12.56 -2.86 -11.06
N ALA A 353 -13.65 -3.62 -11.02
CA ALA A 353 -13.70 -5.02 -11.40
C ALA A 353 -14.55 -5.11 -12.67
N LEU A 354 -13.92 -5.48 -13.79
CA LEU A 354 -14.51 -5.33 -15.12
C LEU A 354 -15.05 -6.67 -15.64
N PRO A 355 -16.22 -6.69 -16.30
CA PRO A 355 -16.63 -7.87 -17.05
C PRO A 355 -15.73 -8.06 -18.28
N ALA A 356 -15.39 -9.31 -18.57
CA ALA A 356 -14.66 -9.70 -19.77
C ALA A 356 -15.10 -11.09 -20.23
N GLU A 357 -15.07 -11.32 -21.54
CA GLU A 357 -15.51 -12.59 -22.15
C GLU A 357 -14.37 -13.61 -22.15
N ASN A 358 -13.15 -13.16 -22.44
CA ASN A 358 -11.97 -14.01 -22.56
C ASN A 358 -11.31 -14.32 -21.21
N THR A 359 -12.08 -14.42 -20.11
CA THR A 359 -11.58 -14.79 -18.78
C THR A 359 -12.44 -15.90 -18.18
N PRO A 360 -11.84 -16.91 -17.51
CA PRO A 360 -12.59 -17.94 -16.81
C PRO A 360 -13.34 -17.40 -15.58
N PHE A 361 -13.02 -16.20 -15.10
CA PHE A 361 -13.65 -15.58 -13.94
C PHE A 361 -14.87 -14.73 -14.32
N ASN A 362 -15.74 -14.47 -13.35
CA ASN A 362 -16.88 -13.55 -13.52
C ASN A 362 -16.45 -12.12 -13.84
N LEU A 363 -15.37 -11.63 -13.20
CA LEU A 363 -14.84 -10.27 -13.35
C LEU A 363 -13.31 -10.25 -13.32
N VAL A 364 -12.70 -9.19 -13.85
CA VAL A 364 -11.25 -8.92 -13.82
C VAL A 364 -10.98 -7.76 -12.85
N PRO A 365 -10.41 -8.02 -11.66
CA PRO A 365 -10.07 -6.96 -10.71
C PRO A 365 -8.84 -6.17 -11.16
N CYS A 366 -8.96 -4.84 -11.21
CA CYS A 366 -7.87 -3.93 -11.58
C CYS A 366 -7.54 -3.00 -10.41
N ASN A 367 -6.27 -2.87 -10.06
CA ASN A 367 -5.83 -2.02 -8.94
C ASN A 367 -5.45 -0.59 -9.37
N ARG A 368 -5.26 -0.37 -10.67
CA ARG A 368 -4.77 0.88 -11.28
C ARG A 368 -5.38 1.07 -12.66
N GLU A 369 -5.45 2.30 -13.15
CA GLU A 369 -5.95 2.62 -14.51
C GLU A 369 -5.18 1.89 -15.62
N PHE A 370 -3.87 1.68 -15.45
CA PHE A 370 -3.09 0.97 -16.46
C PHE A 370 -3.51 -0.51 -16.59
N GLU A 371 -3.89 -1.15 -15.48
CA GLU A 371 -4.43 -2.51 -15.50
C GLU A 371 -5.79 -2.58 -16.19
N VAL A 372 -6.62 -1.53 -16.06
CA VAL A 372 -7.89 -1.40 -16.79
C VAL A 372 -7.65 -1.35 -18.30
N ALA A 373 -6.69 -0.53 -18.74
CA ALA A 373 -6.32 -0.42 -20.14
C ALA A 373 -5.78 -1.76 -20.68
N MET A 374 -4.91 -2.43 -19.90
CA MET A 374 -4.38 -3.75 -20.25
C MET A 374 -5.49 -4.81 -20.34
N ALA A 375 -6.37 -4.91 -19.34
CA ALA A 375 -7.49 -5.86 -19.36
C ALA A 375 -8.42 -5.63 -20.56
N THR A 376 -8.67 -4.37 -20.92
CA THR A 376 -9.46 -4.00 -22.10
C THR A 376 -8.78 -4.43 -23.40
N PHE A 377 -7.45 -4.23 -23.50
CA PHE A 377 -6.65 -4.69 -24.62
C PHE A 377 -6.70 -6.22 -24.75
N LEU A 378 -6.42 -6.95 -23.66
CA LEU A 378 -6.40 -8.42 -23.66
C LEU A 378 -7.76 -9.02 -24.02
N ASN A 379 -8.86 -8.38 -23.60
CA ASN A 379 -10.21 -8.84 -23.95
C ASN A 379 -10.54 -8.65 -25.44
N ARG A 380 -9.93 -7.68 -26.12
CA ARG A 380 -10.20 -7.36 -27.54
C ARG A 380 -9.19 -7.97 -28.51
N ALA A 381 -8.04 -8.44 -28.02
CA ALA A 381 -6.97 -8.93 -28.86
C ALA A 381 -7.37 -10.22 -29.59
N PRO A 382 -7.24 -10.29 -30.93
CA PRO A 382 -7.72 -11.43 -31.72
C PRO A 382 -6.85 -12.68 -31.58
N ASP A 383 -5.64 -12.56 -31.05
CA ASP A 383 -4.65 -13.63 -30.86
C ASP A 383 -4.68 -14.26 -29.46
N ILE A 384 -5.55 -13.78 -28.57
CA ILE A 384 -5.74 -14.31 -27.21
C ILE A 384 -6.89 -15.32 -27.19
N GLN A 385 -6.66 -16.44 -26.50
CA GLN A 385 -7.70 -17.42 -26.19
C GLN A 385 -8.36 -17.12 -24.84
N SER A 386 -7.56 -16.90 -23.80
CA SER A 386 -8.04 -16.49 -22.48
C SER A 386 -6.98 -15.74 -21.69
N PHE A 387 -7.40 -14.97 -20.69
CA PHE A 387 -6.53 -14.31 -19.73
C PHE A 387 -7.20 -14.21 -18.36
N CYS A 388 -6.41 -14.04 -17.30
CA CYS A 388 -6.92 -13.68 -15.99
C CYS A 388 -5.97 -12.74 -15.26
N LYS A 389 -6.52 -11.89 -14.37
CA LYS A 389 -5.70 -11.20 -13.37
C LYS A 389 -5.18 -12.23 -12.38
N ASN A 390 -3.88 -12.23 -12.14
CA ASN A 390 -3.24 -13.07 -11.13
C ASN A 390 -3.40 -12.45 -9.74
N ALA A 391 -4.58 -12.65 -9.15
CA ALA A 391 -4.99 -12.02 -7.89
C ALA A 391 -5.55 -13.04 -6.90
N GLY A 392 -5.66 -12.63 -5.63
CA GLY A 392 -6.21 -13.45 -4.57
C GLY A 392 -5.18 -14.37 -3.90
N PRO A 393 -5.62 -15.22 -2.95
CA PRO A 393 -4.73 -16.02 -2.11
C PRO A 393 -4.01 -17.14 -2.87
N GLN A 394 -4.58 -17.57 -4.01
CA GLN A 394 -4.07 -18.65 -4.87
C GLN A 394 -3.23 -18.12 -6.04
N ALA A 395 -2.97 -16.82 -6.07
CA ALA A 395 -2.17 -16.19 -7.12
C ALA A 395 -0.78 -16.82 -7.22
N LEU A 396 -0.30 -16.95 -8.46
CA LEU A 396 1.08 -17.33 -8.76
C LEU A 396 2.03 -16.31 -8.13
N LYS A 397 2.89 -16.79 -7.24
CA LYS A 397 3.93 -16.01 -6.57
C LYS A 397 5.29 -16.56 -6.96
N ILE A 398 6.16 -15.68 -7.46
CA ILE A 398 7.51 -16.02 -7.88
C ILE A 398 8.47 -15.49 -6.83
N ASP A 399 9.26 -16.38 -6.25
CA ASP A 399 10.34 -16.02 -5.32
C ASP A 399 11.47 -15.30 -6.05
N PHE A 400 11.94 -14.21 -5.44
CA PHE A 400 13.12 -13.48 -5.89
C PHE A 400 13.95 -13.03 -4.68
N GLN A 401 15.22 -12.75 -4.94
CA GLN A 401 16.12 -12.15 -3.95
C GLN A 401 16.17 -10.64 -4.21
N SER A 402 15.74 -9.85 -3.23
CA SER A 402 15.81 -8.37 -3.27
C SER A 402 17.24 -7.85 -3.22
N GLY A 403 17.44 -6.56 -3.52
CA GLY A 403 18.76 -5.91 -3.42
C GLY A 403 19.40 -6.01 -2.02
N ALA A 404 18.59 -6.14 -0.96
CA ALA A 404 19.04 -6.36 0.41
C ALA A 404 19.31 -7.85 0.77
N GLN A 405 19.40 -8.73 -0.23
CA GLN A 405 19.56 -10.19 -0.08
C GLN A 405 18.44 -10.90 0.72
N ARG A 406 17.29 -10.25 0.88
CA ARG A 406 16.10 -10.87 1.48
C ARG A 406 15.28 -11.59 0.41
N PHE A 407 14.74 -12.75 0.75
CA PHE A 407 13.75 -13.41 -0.10
C PHE A 407 12.41 -12.73 0.04
N SER A 408 11.80 -12.47 -1.11
CA SER A 408 10.46 -11.94 -1.19
C SER A 408 9.72 -12.64 -2.32
N PHE A 409 8.40 -12.48 -2.32
CA PHE A 409 7.55 -12.99 -3.37
C PHE A 409 7.03 -11.84 -4.21
N TYR A 410 7.04 -12.04 -5.51
CA TYR A 410 6.49 -11.14 -6.51
C TYR A 410 5.29 -11.81 -7.17
N THR A 411 4.20 -11.06 -7.36
CA THR A 411 2.99 -11.52 -8.04
C THR A 411 2.86 -10.77 -9.37
N PRO A 412 3.04 -11.45 -10.51
CA PRO A 412 2.77 -10.88 -11.83
C PRO A 412 1.32 -10.39 -11.96
N ASP A 413 1.06 -9.43 -12.84
CA ASP A 413 -0.27 -8.85 -12.99
C ASP A 413 -1.28 -9.77 -13.70
N PHE A 414 -0.94 -10.28 -14.87
CA PHE A 414 -1.85 -11.11 -15.68
C PHE A 414 -1.18 -12.39 -16.16
N ILE A 415 -1.99 -13.41 -16.36
CA ILE A 415 -1.62 -14.65 -17.04
C ILE A 415 -2.49 -14.75 -18.28
N VAL A 416 -1.87 -14.96 -19.44
CA VAL A 416 -2.54 -14.97 -20.74
C VAL A 416 -2.23 -16.29 -21.45
N LYS A 417 -3.23 -16.89 -22.08
CA LYS A 417 -3.12 -18.02 -22.99
C LYS A 417 -3.44 -17.55 -24.40
N LYS A 418 -2.47 -17.66 -25.30
CA LYS A 418 -2.63 -17.33 -26.73
C LYS A 418 -3.31 -18.47 -27.48
N LYS A 419 -3.91 -18.16 -28.63
CA LYS A 419 -4.56 -19.16 -29.50
C LYS A 419 -3.59 -20.17 -30.12
N ASP A 420 -2.30 -19.85 -30.16
CA ASP A 420 -1.23 -20.74 -30.62
C ASP A 420 -0.80 -21.77 -29.55
N GLY A 421 -1.41 -21.75 -28.36
CA GLY A 421 -1.10 -22.63 -27.23
C GLY A 421 0.02 -22.14 -26.31
N ASN A 422 0.64 -20.99 -26.60
CA ASN A 422 1.66 -20.37 -25.76
C ASN A 422 1.05 -19.50 -24.66
N TYR A 423 1.84 -19.18 -23.64
CA TYR A 423 1.43 -18.44 -22.46
C TYR A 423 2.28 -17.19 -22.28
N LEU A 424 1.66 -16.10 -21.84
CA LEU A 424 2.36 -14.88 -21.44
C LEU A 424 2.12 -14.60 -19.96
N LEU A 425 3.19 -14.26 -19.28
CA LEU A 425 3.17 -13.73 -17.92
C LEU A 425 3.40 -12.22 -18.00
N VAL A 426 2.33 -11.44 -17.83
CA VAL A 426 2.34 -10.00 -18.12
C VAL A 426 2.49 -9.19 -16.85
N GLU A 427 3.41 -8.23 -16.89
CA GLU A 427 3.65 -7.26 -15.82
C GLU A 427 3.43 -5.84 -16.34
N THR A 428 2.55 -5.07 -15.69
CA THR A 428 2.31 -3.67 -16.04
C THR A 428 3.06 -2.77 -15.07
N LYS A 429 3.92 -1.88 -15.59
CA LYS A 429 4.67 -0.93 -14.76
C LYS A 429 4.61 0.49 -15.28
N GLY A 430 4.28 1.42 -14.38
CA GLY A 430 4.35 2.86 -14.62
C GLY A 430 5.67 3.46 -14.16
N ARG A 431 6.03 3.24 -12.89
CA ARG A 431 7.29 3.67 -12.28
C ARG A 431 8.13 2.44 -11.94
N GLU A 432 9.43 2.53 -12.21
CA GLU A 432 10.39 1.48 -11.87
C GLU A 432 10.89 1.68 -10.43
N ASP A 433 10.87 0.59 -9.66
CA ASP A 433 11.43 0.50 -8.32
C ASP A 433 12.76 -0.29 -8.37
N LEU A 434 13.60 -0.17 -7.34
CA LEU A 434 14.91 -0.82 -7.22
C LEU A 434 14.91 -2.33 -7.51
N ASP A 435 13.84 -3.03 -7.11
CA ASP A 435 13.73 -4.49 -7.27
C ASP A 435 13.11 -4.92 -8.61
N VAL A 436 12.75 -3.99 -9.50
CA VAL A 436 12.09 -4.34 -10.79
C VAL A 436 12.99 -5.24 -11.67
N PRO A 437 14.30 -4.96 -11.85
CA PRO A 437 15.19 -5.87 -12.57
C PRO A 437 15.23 -7.28 -11.97
N LEU A 438 15.32 -7.37 -10.65
CA LEU A 438 15.40 -8.65 -9.91
C LEU A 438 14.11 -9.48 -10.07
N LYS A 439 12.95 -8.82 -10.03
CA LYS A 439 11.64 -9.46 -10.27
C LYS A 439 11.52 -9.94 -11.72
N ALA A 440 11.95 -9.13 -12.69
CA ALA A 440 11.94 -9.50 -14.11
C ALA A 440 12.85 -10.70 -14.39
N MET A 441 14.07 -10.72 -13.84
CA MET A 441 14.97 -11.87 -13.94
C MET A 441 14.34 -13.15 -13.38
N ALA A 442 13.71 -13.05 -12.21
CA ALA A 442 13.02 -14.18 -11.59
C ALA A 442 11.84 -14.67 -12.43
N ALA A 443 11.05 -13.75 -13.02
CA ALA A 443 9.92 -14.06 -13.89
C ALA A 443 10.34 -14.73 -15.20
N VAL A 444 11.42 -14.24 -15.82
CA VAL A 444 12.02 -14.84 -17.03
C VAL A 444 12.52 -16.25 -16.72
N SER A 445 13.21 -16.44 -15.60
CA SER A 445 13.66 -17.76 -15.14
C SER A 445 12.48 -18.71 -14.91
N TRP A 446 11.42 -18.23 -14.26
CA TRP A 446 10.19 -18.98 -14.04
C TRP A 446 9.54 -19.41 -15.37
N CYS A 447 9.42 -18.51 -16.35
CA CYS A 447 8.84 -18.81 -17.66
C CYS A 447 9.67 -19.85 -18.43
N LYS A 448 11.01 -19.77 -18.37
CA LYS A 448 11.89 -20.79 -18.98
C LYS A 448 11.65 -22.17 -18.39
N ALA A 449 11.51 -22.28 -17.07
CA ALA A 449 11.25 -23.55 -16.39
C ALA A 449 9.80 -24.06 -16.59
N ALA A 450 8.83 -23.16 -16.68
CA ALA A 450 7.42 -23.49 -16.93
C ALA A 450 7.20 -24.06 -18.35
N SER A 451 7.96 -23.56 -19.33
CA SER A 451 7.89 -23.98 -20.74
C SER A 451 8.01 -25.49 -20.92
N SER A 452 7.23 -26.05 -21.85
CA SER A 452 7.23 -27.48 -22.21
C SER A 452 7.15 -27.65 -23.73
N LYS A 453 7.15 -28.91 -24.20
CA LYS A 453 6.85 -29.22 -25.61
C LYS A 453 5.42 -28.88 -26.02
N THR A 454 4.50 -28.74 -25.07
CA THR A 454 3.07 -28.49 -25.30
C THR A 454 2.68 -27.01 -25.26
N GLY A 455 3.55 -26.13 -24.75
CA GLY A 455 3.33 -24.69 -24.74
C GLY A 455 4.53 -23.95 -24.14
N LYS A 456 4.92 -22.84 -24.76
CA LYS A 456 6.00 -21.97 -24.26
C LYS A 456 5.43 -20.88 -23.38
N TRP A 457 6.14 -20.56 -22.30
CA TRP A 457 5.85 -19.44 -21.41
C TRP A 457 6.85 -18.33 -21.68
N GLU A 458 6.36 -17.11 -21.83
CA GLU A 458 7.19 -15.93 -22.04
C GLU A 458 6.79 -14.81 -21.07
N TYR A 459 7.78 -14.09 -20.56
CA TYR A 459 7.56 -12.96 -19.68
C TYR A 459 7.42 -11.67 -20.51
N LEU A 460 6.32 -10.95 -20.30
CA LEU A 460 6.03 -9.70 -20.99
C LEU A 460 6.03 -8.54 -19.97
N TYR A 461 7.11 -7.76 -19.97
CA TYR A 461 7.22 -6.52 -19.21
C TYR A 461 6.66 -5.36 -20.02
N VAL A 462 5.63 -4.68 -19.53
CA VAL A 462 4.94 -3.60 -20.25
C VAL A 462 5.09 -2.26 -19.50
N PRO A 463 6.01 -1.39 -19.92
CA PRO A 463 6.07 -0.01 -19.44
C PRO A 463 4.85 0.80 -19.88
N GLN A 464 4.31 1.62 -19.00
CA GLN A 464 3.15 2.47 -19.28
C GLN A 464 3.44 3.49 -20.39
N ALA A 465 4.66 4.03 -20.42
CA ALA A 465 5.10 4.96 -21.46
C ALA A 465 5.07 4.31 -22.86
N VAL A 466 5.53 3.06 -22.96
CA VAL A 466 5.52 2.29 -24.21
C VAL A 466 4.08 1.94 -24.62
N PHE A 467 3.27 1.46 -23.67
CA PHE A 467 1.88 1.07 -23.96
C PHE A 467 0.99 2.25 -24.37
N SER A 468 1.24 3.44 -23.82
CA SER A 468 0.45 4.64 -24.14
C SER A 468 0.61 5.10 -25.59
N GLY A 469 1.75 4.81 -26.22
CA GLY A 469 1.99 5.06 -27.65
C GLY A 469 1.66 3.89 -28.57
N PHE A 470 1.22 2.75 -28.03
CA PHE A 470 0.99 1.53 -28.79
C PHE A 470 -0.39 1.53 -29.47
N SER A 471 -0.43 1.27 -30.78
CA SER A 471 -1.65 1.39 -31.60
C SER A 471 -2.17 0.07 -32.15
N SER A 472 -1.37 -1.01 -32.16
CA SER A 472 -1.83 -2.32 -32.63
C SER A 472 -2.80 -2.96 -31.62
N ASN A 473 -3.66 -3.84 -32.12
CA ASN A 473 -4.58 -4.64 -31.30
C ASN A 473 -4.11 -6.09 -31.12
N LYS A 474 -2.93 -6.46 -31.62
CA LYS A 474 -2.35 -7.79 -31.50
C LYS A 474 -1.34 -7.86 -30.37
N THR A 475 -1.40 -8.93 -29.60
CA THR A 475 -0.49 -9.19 -28.48
C THR A 475 0.92 -9.47 -28.96
N GLU A 476 1.07 -10.15 -30.10
CA GLU A 476 2.39 -10.41 -30.71
C GLU A 476 3.15 -9.11 -31.04
N ASP A 477 2.43 -8.07 -31.49
CA ASP A 477 3.04 -6.77 -31.79
C ASP A 477 3.47 -6.06 -30.49
N LEU A 478 2.71 -6.24 -29.41
CA LEU A 478 3.03 -5.71 -28.09
C LEU A 478 4.30 -6.36 -27.53
N VAL A 479 4.42 -7.69 -27.66
CA VAL A 479 5.62 -8.44 -27.26
C VAL A 479 6.87 -7.89 -27.97
N ARG A 480 6.82 -7.71 -29.29
CA ARG A 480 7.93 -7.14 -30.05
C ARG A 480 8.26 -5.70 -29.64
N THR A 481 7.24 -4.89 -29.34
CA THR A 481 7.41 -3.49 -28.95
C THR A 481 8.07 -3.36 -27.57
N CYS A 482 7.75 -4.26 -26.64
CA CYS A 482 8.29 -4.24 -25.28
C CYS A 482 9.63 -4.97 -25.12
N ALA A 483 10.05 -5.77 -26.12
CA ALA A 483 11.29 -6.54 -26.06
C ALA A 483 12.56 -5.71 -25.74
N PRO A 484 12.78 -4.51 -26.32
CA PRO A 484 13.92 -3.67 -25.97
C PRO A 484 13.93 -3.23 -24.51
N SER A 485 12.78 -2.80 -23.97
CA SER A 485 12.66 -2.37 -22.57
C SER A 485 12.95 -3.52 -21.60
N LEU A 486 12.52 -4.74 -21.91
CA LEU A 486 12.88 -5.91 -21.11
C LEU A 486 14.37 -6.21 -21.19
N ALA A 487 14.98 -6.12 -22.38
CA ALA A 487 16.41 -6.37 -22.54
C ALA A 487 17.25 -5.36 -21.74
N GLU A 488 16.91 -4.08 -21.81
CA GLU A 488 17.55 -3.02 -21.02
C GLU A 488 17.45 -3.30 -19.52
N LEU A 489 16.24 -3.60 -19.04
CA LEU A 489 15.97 -3.92 -17.64
C LEU A 489 16.78 -5.12 -17.13
N LEU A 490 17.02 -6.14 -17.97
CA LEU A 490 17.81 -7.32 -17.60
C LEU A 490 19.32 -7.05 -17.61
N THR A 491 19.79 -6.04 -18.37
CA THR A 491 21.20 -5.66 -18.43
C THR A 491 21.61 -4.65 -17.37
N GLU A 492 20.65 -3.97 -16.75
CA GLU A 492 20.91 -2.98 -15.71
C GLU A 492 21.59 -3.63 -14.51
N LYS A 493 22.88 -3.31 -14.30
CA LYS A 493 23.59 -3.70 -13.08
C LYS A 493 22.86 -3.04 -11.92
N VAL A 494 22.30 -3.85 -11.02
CA VAL A 494 21.71 -3.41 -9.75
C VAL A 494 22.73 -2.54 -9.02
N LYS A 495 22.70 -1.22 -9.25
CA LYS A 495 23.44 -0.27 -8.45
C LYS A 495 22.67 -0.18 -7.14
N PRO A 496 23.30 -0.45 -5.99
CA PRO A 496 22.68 -0.16 -4.72
C PRO A 496 22.54 1.36 -4.60
N GLN A 497 21.42 1.90 -5.05
CA GLN A 497 20.98 3.19 -4.56
C GLN A 497 20.74 2.98 -3.07
N LEU A 498 21.43 3.75 -2.23
CA LEU A 498 21.36 3.67 -0.78
C LEU A 498 19.90 3.49 -0.35
N ALA A 499 19.57 2.29 0.15
CA ALA A 499 18.30 2.08 0.81
C ALA A 499 18.25 3.11 1.93
N LEU A 500 17.28 4.02 1.86
CA LEU A 500 16.92 4.83 3.00
C LEU A 500 16.73 3.85 4.17
N PRO A 501 17.37 4.09 5.33
CA PRO A 501 17.01 3.37 6.52
C PRO A 501 15.58 3.78 6.83
N LEU A 502 14.61 3.02 6.32
CA LEU A 502 13.28 2.92 6.90
C LEU A 502 13.45 2.17 8.23
N GLY A 503 14.20 2.79 9.14
CA GLY A 503 13.99 2.60 10.56
C GLY A 503 12.59 3.09 10.85
N GLU A 504 11.87 2.34 11.67
CA GLU A 504 10.65 2.81 12.29
C GLU A 504 10.86 4.24 12.77
N TYR A 505 9.95 5.13 12.40
CA TYR A 505 9.86 6.45 13.00
C TYR A 505 9.70 6.24 14.50
N VAL A 506 10.82 6.33 15.24
CA VAL A 506 10.78 6.48 16.68
C VAL A 506 10.26 7.89 16.89
N ALA A 507 9.07 8.01 17.48
CA ALA A 507 8.50 9.28 17.89
C ALA A 507 9.42 9.89 18.97
N GLY A 508 10.45 10.58 18.53
CA GLY A 508 11.37 11.40 19.31
C GLY A 508 11.54 12.71 18.57
N LYS A 509 11.56 13.83 19.32
CA LYS A 509 11.76 15.16 18.74
C LYS A 509 12.97 15.16 17.79
N ILE A 510 12.75 15.52 16.54
CA ILE A 510 13.84 15.93 15.64
C ILE A 510 14.46 17.16 16.29
N THR A 511 15.69 17.02 16.80
CA THR A 511 16.45 18.12 17.38
C THR A 511 16.82 19.10 16.26
N GLY A 512 16.69 20.41 16.48
CA GLY A 512 17.05 21.41 15.47
C GLY A 512 16.01 21.68 14.37
N ILE A 513 14.79 21.11 14.44
CA ILE A 513 13.71 21.46 13.50
C ILE A 513 13.36 22.96 13.52
N GLU A 514 13.60 23.61 14.67
CA GLU A 514 13.37 25.04 14.90
C GLU A 514 14.23 25.95 14.00
N GLU A 515 15.34 25.42 13.44
CA GLU A 515 16.14 26.14 12.44
C GLU A 515 15.46 26.22 11.07
N PHE A 516 14.47 25.36 10.80
CA PHE A 516 13.79 25.26 9.51
C PHE A 516 12.34 25.76 9.57
N VAL A 517 11.68 25.63 10.73
CA VAL A 517 10.30 26.06 10.94
C VAL A 517 10.02 26.29 12.42
N SER A 518 9.29 27.36 12.74
CA SER A 518 8.88 27.61 14.13
C SER A 518 7.85 26.58 14.61
N ALA A 519 7.87 26.23 15.89
CA ALA A 519 6.92 25.28 16.49
C ALA A 519 5.46 25.69 16.24
N ILE A 520 5.16 27.00 16.32
CA ILE A 520 3.83 27.56 16.07
C ILE A 520 3.38 27.33 14.62
N GLN A 521 4.25 27.55 13.64
CA GLN A 521 3.93 27.32 12.22
C GLN A 521 3.76 25.84 11.92
N LEU A 522 4.58 24.99 12.53
CA LEU A 522 4.49 23.56 12.37
C LEU A 522 3.16 23.03 12.94
N GLU A 523 2.76 23.46 14.14
CA GLU A 523 1.52 23.04 14.79
C GLU A 523 0.24 23.39 14.01
N LYS A 524 0.25 24.48 13.26
CA LYS A 524 -0.91 24.90 12.45
C LYS A 524 -1.14 24.02 11.20
N LEU A 525 -0.14 23.25 10.76
CA LEU A 525 -0.26 22.39 9.58
C LEU A 525 -0.93 21.03 9.90
N PRO A 526 -1.57 20.36 8.92
CA PRO A 526 -2.10 19.02 9.09
C PRO A 526 -1.01 17.99 9.44
N SER A 527 -1.38 16.89 10.11
CA SER A 527 -0.44 15.83 10.53
C SER A 527 0.42 15.28 9.38
N ARG A 528 -0.16 15.12 8.18
CA ARG A 528 0.58 14.65 7.00
C ARG A 528 1.67 15.62 6.55
N TYR A 529 1.41 16.93 6.68
CA TYR A 529 2.31 18.00 6.25
C TYR A 529 3.45 18.16 7.25
N LYS A 530 3.12 18.10 8.55
CA LYS A 530 4.09 18.01 9.65
C LYS A 530 5.08 16.88 9.42
N LYS A 531 4.57 15.65 9.20
CA LYS A 531 5.40 14.47 8.94
C LYS A 531 6.30 14.61 7.71
N ALA A 532 5.82 15.27 6.66
CA ALA A 532 6.61 15.51 5.46
C ALA A 532 7.79 16.47 5.71
N ILE A 533 7.56 17.54 6.50
CA ILE A 533 8.59 18.49 6.93
C ILE A 533 9.59 17.79 7.85
N GLU A 534 9.10 17.05 8.85
CA GLU A 534 9.92 16.24 9.76
C GLU A 534 10.82 15.28 8.98
N GLN A 535 10.27 14.55 8.01
CA GLN A 535 11.03 13.65 7.15
C GLN A 535 12.09 14.39 6.31
N ALA A 536 11.76 15.56 5.76
CA ALA A 536 12.70 16.36 4.99
C ALA A 536 13.87 16.85 5.85
N VAL A 537 13.58 17.40 7.04
CA VAL A 537 14.59 17.89 7.98
C VAL A 537 15.48 16.75 8.48
N ALA A 538 14.90 15.61 8.85
CA ALA A 538 15.67 14.45 9.27
C ALA A 538 16.62 13.95 8.16
N LEU A 539 16.15 13.97 6.90
CA LEU A 539 16.97 13.57 5.76
C LEU A 539 18.08 14.58 5.45
N PHE A 540 17.81 15.89 5.60
CA PHE A 540 18.81 16.94 5.48
C PHE A 540 19.92 16.77 6.53
N GLN A 541 19.55 16.61 7.81
CA GLN A 541 20.49 16.40 8.91
C GLN A 541 21.30 15.11 8.80
N PHE A 542 20.76 14.11 8.09
CA PHE A 542 21.48 12.90 7.78
C PHE A 542 22.52 13.10 6.67
N PHE A 543 22.22 13.94 5.67
CA PHE A 543 23.11 14.22 4.56
C PHE A 543 24.15 15.30 4.86
N GLU A 544 23.87 16.27 5.72
CA GLU A 544 24.84 17.32 6.09
C GLU A 544 26.11 16.77 6.75
N LYS A 545 26.04 15.56 7.32
CA LYS A 545 27.15 14.85 7.97
C LYS A 545 27.97 13.99 7.01
N LYS A 546 27.68 14.04 5.71
CA LYS A 546 28.29 13.18 4.68
C LYS A 546 28.96 14.03 3.60
N GLU A 547 30.11 13.56 3.12
CA GLU A 547 30.82 14.17 2.00
C GLU A 547 30.27 13.62 0.66
N GLU A 548 30.25 14.46 -0.38
CA GLU A 548 29.87 14.11 -1.76
C GLU A 548 28.44 13.52 -1.92
N VAL A 549 27.45 14.09 -1.23
CA VAL A 549 26.03 13.65 -1.32
C VAL A 549 25.17 14.72 -1.98
N SER A 550 24.27 14.29 -2.88
CA SER A 550 23.22 15.15 -3.43
C SER A 550 22.08 15.31 -2.42
N PHE A 551 21.73 16.56 -2.09
CA PHE A 551 20.62 16.92 -1.22
C PHE A 551 19.26 16.91 -1.92
N ALA A 552 19.19 16.63 -3.24
CA ALA A 552 17.93 16.57 -3.97
C ALA A 552 16.85 15.66 -3.32
N PRO A 553 17.18 14.49 -2.73
CA PRO A 553 16.18 13.62 -2.10
C PRO A 553 15.48 14.25 -0.88
N VAL A 554 16.09 15.23 -0.21
CA VAL A 554 15.52 15.97 0.94
C VAL A 554 14.15 16.56 0.63
N PHE A 555 13.95 17.01 -0.60
CA PHE A 555 12.74 17.71 -1.03
C PHE A 555 11.60 16.77 -1.44
N THR A 556 11.85 15.46 -1.55
CA THR A 556 10.91 14.48 -2.10
C THR A 556 9.62 14.38 -1.28
N SER A 557 9.73 14.41 0.06
CA SER A 557 8.56 14.32 0.95
C SER A 557 7.67 15.56 0.86
N LEU A 558 8.21 16.71 0.48
CA LEU A 558 7.49 17.98 0.39
C LEU A 558 6.69 18.16 -0.92
N LEU A 559 7.06 17.45 -1.99
CA LEU A 559 6.40 17.56 -3.29
C LEU A 559 4.89 17.27 -3.22
N GLY A 560 4.50 16.20 -2.53
CA GLY A 560 3.10 15.81 -2.37
C GLY A 560 2.26 16.88 -1.65
N PRO A 561 2.62 17.28 -0.42
CA PRO A 561 1.96 18.37 0.31
C PRO A 561 1.86 19.69 -0.48
N LEU A 562 2.90 20.05 -1.23
CA LEU A 562 2.91 21.25 -2.05
C LEU A 562 1.92 21.18 -3.22
N ASP A 563 1.93 20.08 -3.97
CA ASP A 563 1.01 19.88 -5.08
C ASP A 563 -0.44 19.77 -4.59
N GLU A 564 -0.67 19.18 -3.41
CA GLU A 564 -1.99 19.14 -2.78
C GLU A 564 -2.48 20.52 -2.34
N SER A 565 -1.62 21.33 -1.71
CA SER A 565 -1.97 22.71 -1.33
C SER A 565 -2.25 23.58 -2.55
N ALA A 566 -1.41 23.46 -3.59
CA ALA A 566 -1.59 24.19 -4.83
C ALA A 566 -2.90 23.81 -5.51
N LYS A 567 -3.21 22.50 -5.57
CA LYS A 567 -4.47 22.01 -6.11
C LYS A 567 -5.67 22.48 -5.30
N GLY A 568 -5.58 22.48 -3.96
CA GLY A 568 -6.60 23.03 -3.05
C GLY A 568 -6.88 24.48 -3.42
N LEU A 569 -5.88 25.35 -3.30
CA LEU A 569 -6.00 26.77 -3.62
C LEU A 569 -6.60 27.05 -5.01
N ILE A 570 -6.18 26.32 -6.05
CA ILE A 570 -6.76 26.45 -7.40
C ILE A 570 -8.23 26.03 -7.41
N SER A 571 -8.55 24.90 -6.77
CA SER A 571 -9.90 24.36 -6.72
C SER A 571 -10.83 25.31 -6.01
N ASP A 572 -10.46 25.79 -4.84
CA ASP A 572 -11.34 26.61 -4.01
C ASP A 572 -11.59 28.01 -4.60
N LEU A 573 -10.68 28.51 -5.43
CA LEU A 573 -10.84 29.79 -6.13
C LEU A 573 -11.60 29.69 -7.44
N LEU A 574 -11.54 28.56 -8.14
CA LEU A 574 -12.10 28.41 -9.48
C LEU A 574 -13.33 27.51 -9.54
N LEU A 575 -13.49 26.51 -8.68
CA LEU A 575 -14.70 25.67 -8.65
C LEU A 575 -15.97 26.50 -8.45
N PRO A 576 -16.03 27.48 -7.52
CA PRO A 576 -17.24 28.27 -7.31
C PRO A 576 -17.67 29.11 -8.52
N LEU A 577 -16.73 29.40 -9.43
CA LEU A 577 -16.98 30.17 -10.66
C LEU A 577 -17.28 29.26 -11.87
N MET A 578 -17.13 27.94 -11.72
CA MET A 578 -17.32 26.99 -12.80
C MET A 578 -18.82 26.69 -13.00
N PRO A 579 -19.34 26.73 -14.25
CA PRO A 579 -20.73 26.37 -14.52
C PRO A 579 -21.07 24.93 -14.15
N GLY A 580 -22.34 24.68 -13.79
CA GLY A 580 -22.82 23.35 -13.44
C GLY A 580 -23.18 22.47 -14.66
N ALA A 581 -23.57 23.07 -15.78
CA ALA A 581 -24.00 22.35 -16.98
C ALA A 581 -22.80 21.88 -17.83
N PRO A 582 -22.78 20.64 -18.35
CA PRO A 582 -21.64 20.12 -19.13
C PRO A 582 -21.30 20.92 -20.39
N THR A 583 -22.29 21.52 -21.06
CA THR A 583 -22.10 22.37 -22.23
C THR A 583 -21.41 23.68 -21.86
N GLU A 584 -21.86 24.32 -20.78
CA GLU A 584 -21.28 25.57 -20.27
C GLU A 584 -19.87 25.33 -19.69
N GLN A 585 -19.62 24.17 -19.09
CA GLN A 585 -18.26 23.77 -18.68
C GLN A 585 -17.32 23.64 -19.86
N LYS A 586 -17.80 23.10 -20.99
CA LYS A 586 -16.98 23.03 -22.21
C LYS A 586 -16.60 24.43 -22.67
N ASP A 587 -17.56 25.34 -22.76
CA ASP A 587 -17.33 26.73 -23.18
C ASP A 587 -16.42 27.49 -22.19
N PHE A 588 -16.51 27.18 -20.90
CA PHE A 588 -15.66 27.74 -19.85
C PHE A 588 -14.18 27.38 -20.03
N PHE A 589 -13.86 26.14 -20.42
CA PHE A 589 -12.48 25.69 -20.65
C PHE A 589 -12.02 25.80 -22.12
N GLU A 590 -12.93 26.02 -23.06
CA GLU A 590 -12.65 26.23 -24.48
C GLU A 590 -13.17 27.60 -24.95
N PRO A 591 -12.75 28.72 -24.30
CA PRO A 591 -13.25 30.04 -24.64
C PRO A 591 -12.80 30.48 -26.03
N TYR A 592 -13.48 31.49 -26.58
CA TYR A 592 -13.08 32.10 -27.84
C TYR A 592 -11.75 32.85 -27.67
N TYR A 593 -10.67 32.25 -28.17
CA TYR A 593 -9.37 32.91 -28.31
C TYR A 593 -9.45 33.83 -29.53
N ALA A 594 -9.45 35.16 -29.32
CA ALA A 594 -9.60 36.19 -30.34
C ALA A 594 -8.53 36.14 -31.48
N THR A 595 -8.16 37.27 -32.08
CA THR A 595 -7.05 37.36 -33.07
C THR A 595 -5.65 37.15 -32.45
N LEU A 596 -5.53 36.28 -31.44
CA LEU A 596 -4.26 35.88 -30.85
C LEU A 596 -3.44 35.05 -31.84
N LYS A 597 -2.12 35.12 -31.72
CA LYS A 597 -1.22 34.31 -32.56
C LYS A 597 -1.39 32.83 -32.19
N LYS A 598 -1.23 31.95 -33.18
CA LYS A 598 -1.37 30.49 -33.00
C LYS A 598 -0.56 29.93 -31.81
N GLY A 599 0.66 30.41 -31.61
CA GLY A 599 1.49 29.98 -30.47
C GLY A 599 0.92 30.36 -29.09
N ASP A 600 0.36 31.57 -28.95
CA ASP A 600 -0.30 32.00 -27.71
C ASP A 600 -1.58 31.19 -27.47
N ILE A 601 -2.33 30.87 -28.55
CA ILE A 601 -3.53 30.02 -28.47
C ILE A 601 -3.18 28.62 -27.98
N ASP A 602 -2.19 27.97 -28.58
CA ASP A 602 -1.79 26.60 -28.21
C ASP A 602 -1.28 26.55 -26.76
N TRP A 603 -0.55 27.58 -26.33
CA TRP A 603 -0.08 27.73 -24.95
C TRP A 603 -1.25 27.87 -23.96
N LEU A 604 -2.20 28.77 -24.22
CA LEU A 604 -3.38 28.94 -23.35
C LEU A 604 -4.25 27.68 -23.33
N LYS A 605 -4.48 27.03 -24.47
CA LYS A 605 -5.22 25.75 -24.54
C LYS A 605 -4.60 24.67 -23.68
N LYS A 606 -3.27 24.58 -23.62
CA LYS A 606 -2.56 23.63 -22.75
C LYS A 606 -2.93 23.84 -21.27
N TYR A 607 -2.91 25.08 -20.80
CA TYR A 607 -3.25 25.40 -19.41
C TYR A 607 -4.74 25.29 -19.12
N ALA A 608 -5.62 25.69 -20.05
CA ALA A 608 -7.06 25.49 -19.91
C ALA A 608 -7.43 24.01 -19.80
N ASN A 609 -6.82 23.15 -20.62
CA ASN A 609 -6.99 21.70 -20.53
C ASN A 609 -6.45 21.15 -19.19
N ASN A 610 -5.34 21.68 -18.68
CA ASN A 610 -4.80 21.26 -17.39
C ASN A 610 -5.68 21.70 -16.21
N LEU A 611 -6.27 22.90 -16.27
CA LEU A 611 -7.26 23.38 -15.31
C LEU A 611 -8.52 22.52 -15.33
N ARG A 612 -9.02 22.18 -16.52
CA ARG A 612 -10.15 21.25 -16.69
C ARG A 612 -9.87 19.90 -16.01
N ARG A 613 -8.69 19.34 -16.23
CA ARG A 613 -8.23 18.11 -15.58
C ARG A 613 -8.11 18.23 -14.06
N THR A 614 -7.67 19.38 -13.58
CA THR A 614 -7.50 19.64 -12.14
C THR A 614 -8.85 19.78 -11.43
N LEU A 615 -9.77 20.56 -12.01
CA LEU A 615 -11.04 20.94 -11.41
C LEU A 615 -12.12 19.86 -11.57
N ILE A 616 -12.25 19.27 -12.76
CA ILE A 616 -13.29 18.25 -13.04
C ILE A 616 -12.78 16.85 -12.70
N PHE A 617 -11.68 16.44 -13.33
CA PHE A 617 -11.19 15.06 -13.26
C PHE A 617 -10.26 14.79 -12.09
N LYS A 618 -9.94 15.82 -11.28
CA LYS A 618 -9.03 15.75 -10.14
C LYS A 618 -7.65 15.13 -10.47
N ASN A 619 -7.22 15.14 -11.73
CA ASN A 619 -6.01 14.49 -12.23
C ASN A 619 -5.09 15.44 -13.04
N GLY A 620 -5.10 16.71 -12.66
CA GLY A 620 -4.23 17.75 -13.23
C GLY A 620 -2.75 17.39 -13.20
N LEU A 621 -2.04 17.80 -14.24
CA LEU A 621 -0.59 17.63 -14.34
C LEU A 621 0.12 18.79 -13.65
N TRP A 622 1.09 18.48 -12.79
CA TRP A 622 1.96 19.45 -12.11
C TRP A 622 1.22 20.65 -11.46
N PRO A 623 0.45 20.42 -10.39
CA PRO A 623 -0.35 21.45 -9.72
C PRO A 623 0.41 22.69 -9.25
N SER A 624 1.63 22.53 -8.72
CA SER A 624 2.48 23.66 -8.34
C SER A 624 2.83 24.59 -9.52
N GLY A 625 3.18 24.02 -10.67
CA GLY A 625 3.40 24.79 -11.90
C GLY A 625 2.12 25.40 -12.47
N LEU A 626 0.97 24.73 -12.27
CA LEU A 626 -0.33 25.28 -12.64
C LEU A 626 -0.73 26.48 -11.77
N LEU A 627 -0.41 26.44 -10.47
CA LEU A 627 -0.62 27.56 -9.56
C LEU A 627 0.25 28.77 -9.96
N LEU A 628 1.52 28.53 -10.29
CA LEU A 628 2.41 29.58 -10.79
C LEU A 628 1.81 30.27 -12.02
N PHE A 629 1.30 29.48 -12.97
CA PHE A 629 0.62 30.01 -14.15
C PHE A 629 -0.59 30.88 -13.79
N CYS A 630 -1.46 30.44 -12.87
CA CYS A 630 -2.62 31.23 -12.46
C CYS A 630 -2.22 32.58 -11.84
N LEU A 631 -1.19 32.57 -10.98
CA LEU A 631 -0.64 33.77 -10.34
C LEU A 631 0.05 34.72 -11.34
N GLU A 632 0.69 34.18 -12.38
CA GLU A 632 1.32 34.97 -13.44
C GLU A 632 0.27 35.57 -14.38
N TYR A 633 -0.74 34.78 -14.75
CA TYR A 633 -1.80 35.19 -15.66
C TYR A 633 -2.66 36.31 -15.05
N SER A 634 -2.92 36.28 -13.74
CA SER A 634 -3.68 37.35 -13.05
C SER A 634 -2.96 38.70 -13.01
N ARG A 635 -1.63 38.73 -13.22
CA ARG A 635 -0.82 39.95 -13.30
C ARG A 635 -0.69 40.51 -14.71
N THR A 636 -1.01 39.70 -15.72
CA THR A 636 -0.72 40.02 -17.12
C THR A 636 -1.95 40.65 -17.80
N SER A 637 -1.75 41.82 -18.42
CA SER A 637 -2.76 42.48 -19.27
C SER A 637 -2.68 42.08 -20.76
N LYS A 638 -1.66 41.29 -21.14
CA LYS A 638 -1.38 40.85 -22.52
C LYS A 638 -2.54 40.08 -23.17
N TYR A 639 -3.28 39.30 -22.38
CA TYR A 639 -4.33 38.42 -22.89
C TYR A 639 -5.70 38.85 -22.36
N ASN A 640 -6.70 38.96 -23.24
CA ASN A 640 -8.09 39.23 -22.89
C ASN A 640 -8.96 38.09 -23.44
N VAL A 641 -9.05 36.99 -22.68
CA VAL A 641 -9.73 35.75 -23.06
C VAL A 641 -10.72 35.40 -21.97
N SER A 642 -11.95 35.05 -22.36
CA SER A 642 -13.05 34.76 -21.45
C SER A 642 -12.99 33.36 -20.82
N GLY A 643 -14.03 32.99 -20.07
CA GLY A 643 -14.15 31.67 -19.45
C GLY A 643 -13.22 31.51 -18.24
N VAL A 644 -12.48 30.40 -18.18
CA VAL A 644 -11.59 30.08 -17.05
C VAL A 644 -10.51 31.15 -16.82
N PHE A 645 -10.10 31.87 -17.87
CA PHE A 645 -9.07 32.91 -17.78
C PHE A 645 -9.58 34.19 -17.11
N ASP A 646 -10.84 34.56 -17.32
CA ASP A 646 -11.49 35.64 -16.57
C ASP A 646 -11.65 35.25 -15.11
N ALA A 647 -12.05 34.00 -14.84
CA ALA A 647 -12.11 33.47 -13.48
C ALA A 647 -10.75 33.51 -12.77
N ILE A 648 -9.65 33.22 -13.48
CA ILE A 648 -8.29 33.38 -12.93
C ILE A 648 -8.02 34.84 -12.57
N LYS A 649 -8.26 35.79 -13.49
CA LYS A 649 -8.04 37.22 -13.20
C LYS A 649 -8.86 37.69 -12.01
N GLN A 650 -10.12 37.27 -11.94
CA GLN A 650 -11.02 37.61 -10.84
C GLN A 650 -10.51 37.06 -9.50
N SER A 651 -10.24 35.76 -9.41
CA SER A 651 -9.96 35.11 -8.12
C SER A 651 -8.50 35.24 -7.66
N PHE A 652 -7.53 35.32 -8.57
CA PHE A 652 -6.10 35.37 -8.23
C PHE A 652 -5.53 36.79 -8.13
N SER A 653 -6.24 37.82 -8.61
CA SER A 653 -5.80 39.22 -8.49
C SER A 653 -5.59 39.67 -7.05
N LYS A 654 -6.30 39.07 -6.08
CA LYS A 654 -6.11 39.31 -4.64
C LYS A 654 -4.70 38.96 -4.12
N PHE A 655 -3.92 38.19 -4.87
CA PHE A 655 -2.52 37.85 -4.56
C PHE A 655 -1.51 38.66 -5.38
N ASN A 656 -1.95 39.64 -6.17
CA ASN A 656 -1.04 40.44 -6.99
C ASN A 656 -0.12 41.32 -6.12
N GLU A 657 -0.62 41.79 -4.97
CA GLU A 657 0.11 42.62 -4.00
C GLU A 657 0.80 41.79 -2.89
N THR A 658 0.71 40.46 -2.95
CA THR A 658 1.38 39.57 -1.98
C THR A 658 2.63 38.92 -2.59
N ASP A 659 3.50 38.41 -1.73
CA ASP A 659 4.74 37.71 -2.13
C ASP A 659 4.52 36.23 -2.52
N LEU A 660 3.26 35.81 -2.69
CA LEU A 660 2.90 34.42 -2.99
C LEU A 660 3.45 33.97 -4.35
N TYR A 661 3.41 34.85 -5.35
CA TYR A 661 3.97 34.56 -6.67
C TYR A 661 5.47 34.38 -6.63
N ASP A 662 6.19 35.32 -6.00
CA ASP A 662 7.65 35.24 -5.90
C ASP A 662 8.06 33.99 -5.14
N THR A 663 7.31 33.62 -4.09
CA THR A 663 7.53 32.38 -3.33
C THR A 663 7.32 31.14 -4.21
N VAL A 664 6.18 31.01 -4.89
CA VAL A 664 5.87 29.83 -5.74
C VAL A 664 6.84 29.76 -6.93
N LYS A 665 7.23 30.90 -7.49
CA LYS A 665 8.21 30.99 -8.57
C LYS A 665 9.59 30.51 -8.11
N ALA A 666 10.09 31.03 -6.99
CA ALA A 666 11.38 30.62 -6.44
C ALA A 666 11.44 29.11 -6.16
N MET A 667 10.36 28.54 -5.61
CA MET A 667 10.25 27.09 -5.38
C MET A 667 10.25 26.29 -6.68
N THR A 668 9.53 26.77 -7.70
CA THR A 668 9.45 26.13 -9.01
C THR A 668 10.79 26.15 -9.73
N ASP A 669 11.49 27.29 -9.71
CA ASP A 669 12.82 27.46 -10.29
C ASP A 669 13.84 26.55 -9.57
N PHE A 670 13.80 26.50 -8.23
CA PHE A 670 14.63 25.61 -7.43
C PHE A 670 14.35 24.13 -7.75
N ARG A 671 13.08 23.74 -7.84
CA ARG A 671 12.66 22.38 -8.20
C ARG A 671 13.23 21.97 -9.56
N ASN A 672 13.05 22.81 -10.57
CA ASN A 672 13.48 22.48 -11.92
C ASN A 672 15.02 22.37 -12.00
N THR A 673 15.73 23.28 -11.34
CA THR A 673 17.20 23.30 -11.32
C THR A 673 17.80 22.09 -10.59
N TYR A 674 17.31 21.78 -9.40
CA TYR A 674 18.00 20.88 -8.46
C TYR A 674 17.30 19.56 -8.15
N VAL A 675 15.98 19.44 -8.41
CA VAL A 675 15.17 18.30 -7.92
C VAL A 675 14.58 17.47 -9.05
N ALA A 676 13.89 18.10 -10.01
CA ALA A 676 13.07 17.41 -11.01
C ALA A 676 13.84 17.00 -12.28
N HIS A 677 14.65 17.91 -12.84
CA HIS A 677 15.46 17.64 -14.04
C HIS A 677 16.95 17.45 -13.72
N GLN A 678 17.36 17.79 -12.48
CA GLN A 678 18.76 17.77 -12.03
C GLN A 678 19.72 18.41 -13.03
N ASP A 679 19.33 19.56 -13.60
CA ASP A 679 20.20 20.35 -14.48
C ASP A 679 21.52 20.71 -13.78
N LYS A 680 21.47 20.83 -12.44
CA LYS A 680 22.62 20.90 -11.55
C LYS A 680 22.45 19.97 -10.35
N GLU A 681 23.55 19.37 -9.91
CA GLU A 681 23.57 18.56 -8.69
C GLU A 681 23.58 19.47 -7.45
N LEU A 682 22.68 19.22 -6.50
CA LEU A 682 22.59 20.00 -5.26
C LEU A 682 23.53 19.41 -4.22
N THR A 683 24.81 19.79 -4.27
CA THR A 683 25.85 19.30 -3.34
C THR A 683 26.21 20.29 -2.24
N ASP A 684 25.89 21.59 -2.43
CA ASP A 684 26.17 22.62 -1.43
C ASP A 684 25.15 22.61 -0.28
N ILE A 685 25.66 22.41 0.94
CA ILE A 685 24.88 22.33 2.17
C ILE A 685 24.11 23.62 2.42
N LYS A 686 24.72 24.79 2.17
CA LYS A 686 24.11 26.09 2.44
C LYS A 686 22.91 26.32 1.52
N THR A 687 23.09 26.09 0.22
CA THR A 687 22.02 26.17 -0.79
C THR A 687 20.89 25.18 -0.49
N ALA A 688 21.21 23.95 -0.05
CA ALA A 688 20.21 22.98 0.35
C ALA A 688 19.42 23.40 1.61
N LYS A 689 20.10 23.97 2.62
CA LYS A 689 19.47 24.48 3.85
C LYS A 689 18.52 25.64 3.55
N GLU A 690 18.99 26.64 2.81
CA GLU A 690 18.18 27.79 2.40
C GLU A 690 16.99 27.36 1.53
N GLY A 691 17.21 26.42 0.60
CA GLY A 691 16.14 25.83 -0.21
C GLY A 691 15.07 25.15 0.65
N LEU A 692 15.47 24.37 1.65
CA LEU A 692 14.54 23.67 2.54
C LEU A 692 13.71 24.65 3.36
N VAL A 693 14.32 25.70 3.93
CA VAL A 693 13.60 26.76 4.65
C VAL A 693 12.55 27.43 3.73
N HIS A 694 12.94 27.81 2.51
CA HIS A 694 12.03 28.43 1.55
C HIS A 694 10.88 27.52 1.16
N TRP A 695 11.12 26.21 0.98
CA TRP A 695 10.07 25.25 0.64
C TRP A 695 9.08 25.05 1.78
N VAL A 696 9.55 25.00 3.04
CA VAL A 696 8.67 24.88 4.20
C VAL A 696 7.83 26.14 4.40
N GLN A 697 8.44 27.32 4.27
CA GLN A 697 7.71 28.59 4.31
C GLN A 697 6.70 28.70 3.17
N GLY A 698 7.08 28.30 1.96
CA GLY A 698 6.19 28.31 0.80
C GLY A 698 5.03 27.33 0.94
N LEU A 699 5.26 26.13 1.49
CA LEU A 699 4.20 25.20 1.83
C LEU A 699 3.19 25.83 2.79
N HIS A 700 3.68 26.48 3.85
CA HIS A 700 2.82 27.19 4.80
C HIS A 700 2.01 28.29 4.10
N LYS A 701 2.65 29.14 3.29
CA LYS A 701 1.96 30.21 2.56
C LYS A 701 0.90 29.70 1.59
N VAL A 702 1.21 28.68 0.79
CA VAL A 702 0.25 28.14 -0.18
C VAL A 702 -0.93 27.48 0.53
N TYR A 703 -0.67 26.78 1.63
CA TYR A 703 -1.72 26.15 2.44
C TYR A 703 -2.69 27.18 3.06
N PHE A 704 -2.16 28.23 3.71
CA PHE A 704 -2.97 29.28 4.35
C PHE A 704 -3.45 30.39 3.41
N ALA A 705 -3.02 30.40 2.15
CA ALA A 705 -3.63 31.26 1.14
C ALA A 705 -5.06 30.80 0.80
N HIS A 706 -5.40 29.56 1.14
CA HIS A 706 -6.72 28.97 0.95
C HIS A 706 -7.50 28.81 2.26
N HIS A 707 -6.84 28.35 3.34
CA HIS A 707 -7.44 28.13 4.67
C HIS A 707 -7.24 29.30 5.61
#